data_AF-A0A3P3YAL2-F1
#
_entry.id   AF-A0A3P3YAL2-F1
#
_cell.length_a   1.000
_cell.length_b   1.000
_cell.length_c   1.000
_cell.angle_alpha   90.00
_cell.angle_beta   90.00
_cell.angle_gamma   90.00
#
_symmetry.space_group_name_H-M   'P 1'
#
loop_
_entity.id
_entity.type
_entity.pdbx_description
1 polymer ?
#
loop_
_entity_poly.entity_id
_entity_poly.type
_entity_poly.pdbx_seq_one_letter_code
_entity_poly.pdbx_strand_id
1 'polypeptide(L)'
;MDGHGGGADATADQNSVLDDARSSAPLFPKISPATPASSSVFGGPASLATPMVIEHHGVMNGTQIPIVTVERTTSSNDDGTLPVTDVLFSKFARRSQVERVLSRLMKESVTNSLDWKSIAVRRQKAKRIRTSSSKPKPFISVKKFKITVKKSVIKRKSQSDSKAEANPVSTLLSVQQSEQHARDQARKTQLLELVERLKKRDKYKFFHQPVDVTKVTDYLEVIERPMDLSTVKKNVLLQRYQNLDEFRADVDLIFYNCLKYNHPETLYAQQAESMLLYVERTVAEAKRVFEPEETPPLIHPYETLDESVMAVDEETVRRKLASSKRGQCDGQYCLRLEDVGAYDVNKAHFESLAPDRSNMTECSDDCLCDPAECLNRGVSLNRGKKLNVDIDKRNVYGIDSHTHKLIKTALTNVIPSDADATGFIESKILRYINMHVPTDDPQRRSNHMLFSLKAMASDAELANDTTSYERAQSLIQSIKSGLSLPVYDKGHGVICLNRNGFKKNDFIVEYVGEVYPPWRWFEKQAVLKQFQKVYMTPFSFGFYNILLERHRDDGLGYDVLYLDACRKGNYASRLSHSCSPNCTSVCVAANGRFAIIVIALRDIAPNEELTFDYHSVTESPEEAKNAVCFCGWSICRGRYVQFAGPDQFQQVLNVHHGFTQRTSLLLRACVEPLSSSDRGRLQKWHFMGSVLDGLPEWAVKFASLILEYIEFEKSALPKELMQLSKFAYTKEAAELDTLGVIESRLQCLSIALDKVKYVLRESGGITEPPLRLLTPDEVIDRIWNAEDSVIASAAKKIAPLLDDVDLVRLVECTNYKVQSRREMVSRLIEFRDLLRSMQPSTSCFHHVAADIVHLYAYTDTFYCMTNYPLVKSPPVHFSELGLNITNPDDESLLTPKPYTQAFIWGCLLLWFKQSIDKPDAAAHNAKRGSVCLPSLEGCYSTSRNSNELVEKYTQAQRDAMIACLQAGGAGVIPRHPIWDYRSTNDRVYGSPMLDAVYKKKDLKPLIRGLQAWQPPVDSDGAFEIVQSPPRRRRRMGRA
;
A
#
# COMPACT_ATOMS: atom_id res chain seq x y z
N MET A 1 -36.60 -28.84 42.44
CA MET A 1 -37.50 -27.85 41.81
C MET A 1 -36.72 -27.27 40.64
N ASP A 2 -36.69 -27.90 39.47
CA ASP A 2 -37.77 -28.56 38.71
C ASP A 2 -38.89 -27.57 38.37
N GLY A 3 -39.29 -27.40 37.10
CA GLY A 3 -38.73 -27.98 35.87
C GLY A 3 -39.75 -28.06 34.74
N HIS A 4 -39.30 -27.90 33.49
CA HIS A 4 -40.11 -27.97 32.25
C HIS A 4 -41.22 -26.88 32.14
N GLY A 5 -41.78 -26.59 30.96
CA GLY A 5 -41.35 -26.97 29.60
C GLY A 5 -42.50 -26.95 28.58
N GLY A 6 -42.16 -26.78 27.30
CA GLY A 6 -43.09 -26.82 26.16
C GLY A 6 -43.90 -25.52 25.93
N GLY A 7 -44.29 -25.18 24.70
CA GLY A 7 -43.93 -25.79 23.41
C GLY A 7 -45.09 -25.79 22.40
N ALA A 8 -44.76 -25.81 21.09
CA ALA A 8 -45.65 -25.82 19.92
C ALA A 8 -46.56 -24.58 19.78
N ASP A 9 -46.63 -23.89 18.63
CA ASP A 9 -46.88 -24.33 17.24
C ASP A 9 -48.32 -24.79 16.97
N ALA A 10 -49.04 -23.95 16.22
CA ALA A 10 -50.03 -24.36 15.24
C ALA A 10 -50.15 -23.25 14.18
N THR A 11 -50.22 -23.63 12.90
CA THR A 11 -50.29 -22.72 11.74
C THR A 11 -51.65 -22.85 11.03
N ALA A 12 -51.85 -22.04 10.00
CA ALA A 12 -52.82 -22.22 8.91
C ALA A 12 -54.33 -22.00 9.22
N ASP A 13 -55.18 -21.61 8.27
CA ASP A 13 -55.02 -20.89 6.97
C ASP A 13 -56.43 -20.49 6.44
N GLN A 14 -56.49 -19.72 5.35
CA GLN A 14 -57.57 -19.63 4.34
C GLN A 14 -58.77 -18.66 4.48
N ASN A 15 -58.83 -17.79 3.45
CA ASN A 15 -59.99 -17.47 2.59
C ASN A 15 -61.10 -16.50 3.05
N SER A 16 -60.91 -15.24 2.65
CA SER A 16 -61.81 -14.41 1.79
C SER A 16 -63.24 -14.06 2.26
N VAL A 17 -63.59 -12.75 2.19
CA VAL A 17 -64.64 -12.18 1.30
C VAL A 17 -64.86 -10.68 1.59
N LEU A 18 -64.69 -9.85 0.54
CA LEU A 18 -65.30 -8.52 0.23
C LEU A 18 -65.19 -7.26 1.16
N ASP A 19 -65.22 -6.13 0.43
CA ASP A 19 -65.75 -4.77 0.68
C ASP A 19 -65.14 -3.77 1.72
N ASP A 20 -64.55 -2.72 1.13
CA ASP A 20 -64.74 -1.28 1.38
C ASP A 20 -64.75 -0.68 2.80
N ALA A 21 -63.55 -0.20 3.20
CA ALA A 21 -63.39 1.09 3.88
C ALA A 21 -61.94 1.63 3.75
N ARG A 22 -61.58 2.35 2.67
CA ARG A 22 -60.26 3.00 2.53
C ARG A 22 -60.25 4.39 1.87
N SER A 23 -60.41 5.42 2.71
CA SER A 23 -59.67 6.69 2.57
C SER A 23 -59.44 7.26 3.99
N SER A 24 -58.49 8.16 4.26
CA SER A 24 -57.67 8.95 3.36
C SER A 24 -56.22 9.11 3.85
N ALA A 25 -55.27 9.16 2.91
CA ALA A 25 -53.95 9.77 3.12
C ALA A 25 -53.97 11.24 2.64
N PRO A 26 -53.14 12.14 3.19
CA PRO A 26 -52.93 13.48 2.61
C PRO A 26 -52.13 13.37 1.31
N LEU A 27 -52.68 13.90 0.21
CA LEU A 27 -52.02 13.94 -1.10
C LEU A 27 -51.05 15.12 -1.21
N PHE A 28 -49.85 14.88 -1.77
CA PHE A 28 -49.03 15.94 -2.37
C PHE A 28 -49.32 16.00 -3.88
N PRO A 29 -49.80 17.13 -4.44
CA PRO A 29 -50.23 17.21 -5.83
C PRO A 29 -49.08 17.53 -6.81
N LYS A 30 -49.14 16.93 -8.02
CA LYS A 30 -48.47 17.43 -9.23
C LYS A 30 -49.49 18.24 -10.07
N ILE A 31 -49.15 19.44 -10.53
CA ILE A 31 -49.81 20.11 -11.68
C ILE A 31 -48.76 20.82 -12.54
N SER A 32 -49.00 20.85 -13.85
CA SER A 32 -48.13 21.35 -14.94
C SER A 32 -48.30 22.87 -15.21
N PRO A 33 -47.49 23.52 -16.08
CA PRO A 33 -47.42 25.00 -16.19
C PRO A 33 -48.21 25.61 -17.37
N ALA A 34 -48.61 26.90 -17.25
CA ALA A 34 -48.95 27.78 -18.40
C ALA A 34 -48.97 29.30 -18.05
N THR A 35 -48.02 30.06 -18.62
CA THR A 35 -48.02 31.49 -19.08
C THR A 35 -48.61 32.70 -18.27
N PRO A 36 -48.14 33.96 -18.52
CA PRO A 36 -48.41 35.12 -17.64
C PRO A 36 -48.97 36.42 -18.30
N ALA A 37 -49.47 37.35 -17.47
CA ALA A 37 -49.68 38.79 -17.75
C ALA A 37 -49.93 39.54 -16.41
N SER A 38 -49.62 40.83 -16.20
CA SER A 38 -48.76 41.81 -16.91
C SER A 38 -48.50 43.06 -16.02
N SER A 39 -47.52 43.91 -16.39
CA SER A 39 -47.29 45.30 -15.90
C SER A 39 -46.92 45.54 -14.42
N SER A 40 -46.02 46.47 -14.06
CA SER A 40 -45.14 47.35 -14.88
C SER A 40 -44.00 48.05 -14.09
N VAL A 41 -42.79 48.08 -14.70
CA VAL A 41 -41.84 49.23 -14.83
C VAL A 41 -41.30 49.90 -13.54
N PHE A 42 -40.03 50.29 -13.35
CA PHE A 42 -38.78 50.36 -14.16
C PHE A 42 -37.70 49.37 -13.64
N GLY A 43 -36.49 49.22 -14.21
CA GLY A 43 -35.88 49.74 -15.45
C GLY A 43 -34.45 49.17 -15.64
N GLY A 44 -34.03 48.90 -16.89
CA GLY A 44 -32.73 48.29 -17.25
C GLY A 44 -31.69 49.31 -17.76
N PRO A 45 -30.79 48.98 -18.72
CA PRO A 45 -30.59 47.74 -19.50
C PRO A 45 -29.34 46.94 -19.04
N ALA A 46 -29.11 45.65 -19.32
CA ALA A 46 -29.58 44.68 -20.34
C ALA A 46 -28.74 44.58 -21.64
N SER A 47 -28.08 43.43 -21.81
CA SER A 47 -27.69 42.82 -23.08
C SER A 47 -27.73 41.29 -22.91
N LEU A 48 -28.15 40.55 -23.93
CA LEU A 48 -28.51 39.13 -23.86
C LEU A 48 -27.88 38.33 -25.00
N ALA A 49 -27.46 37.10 -24.71
CA ALA A 49 -27.17 36.09 -25.72
C ALA A 49 -27.64 34.70 -25.23
N THR A 50 -28.38 34.01 -26.09
CA THR A 50 -29.09 32.74 -25.87
C THR A 50 -28.14 31.56 -25.56
N PRO A 51 -28.53 30.57 -24.74
CA PRO A 51 -27.83 29.29 -24.72
C PRO A 51 -28.03 28.57 -26.05
N MET A 52 -26.98 28.49 -26.87
CA MET A 52 -26.98 27.64 -28.07
C MET A 52 -26.87 26.17 -27.67
N VAL A 53 -27.72 25.33 -28.28
CA VAL A 53 -27.38 23.93 -28.50
C VAL A 53 -26.20 23.93 -29.48
N ILE A 54 -25.09 23.28 -29.10
CA ILE A 54 -23.94 23.07 -29.97
C ILE A 54 -23.70 21.57 -30.09
N GLU A 55 -23.96 21.04 -31.29
CA GLU A 55 -23.50 19.73 -31.70
C GLU A 55 -21.98 19.77 -31.85
N HIS A 56 -21.24 19.10 -30.97
CA HIS A 56 -19.80 18.93 -31.14
C HIS A 56 -19.47 17.58 -31.77
N HIS A 57 -19.45 17.56 -33.11
CA HIS A 57 -18.71 16.54 -33.83
C HIS A 57 -17.20 16.65 -33.51
N GLY A 58 -16.60 15.52 -33.10
CA GLY A 58 -15.22 15.21 -33.50
C GLY A 58 -14.16 14.98 -32.42
N VAL A 59 -13.66 13.74 -32.39
CA VAL A 59 -12.22 13.40 -32.42
C VAL A 59 -11.38 13.55 -31.12
N MET A 60 -11.11 12.40 -30.50
CA MET A 60 -9.84 11.97 -29.86
C MET A 60 -9.34 12.65 -28.56
N ASN A 61 -9.55 12.01 -27.40
CA ASN A 61 -8.57 11.06 -26.82
C ASN A 61 -9.03 10.55 -25.44
N GLY A 62 -8.55 9.38 -25.01
CA GLY A 62 -8.92 8.74 -23.75
C GLY A 62 -8.12 9.21 -22.52
N THR A 63 -8.59 8.86 -21.33
CA THR A 63 -8.02 9.19 -20.01
C THR A 63 -6.56 8.75 -19.87
N GLN A 64 -5.65 9.69 -20.10
CA GLN A 64 -4.28 9.63 -19.60
C GLN A 64 -4.15 10.56 -18.39
N ILE A 65 -3.49 10.08 -17.34
CA ILE A 65 -2.68 10.98 -16.50
C ILE A 65 -1.52 11.45 -17.40
N PRO A 66 -1.31 12.76 -17.58
CA PRO A 66 -0.64 13.30 -18.77
C PRO A 66 0.81 12.83 -18.94
N ILE A 67 1.10 12.25 -20.11
CA ILE A 67 2.47 11.96 -20.55
C ILE A 67 3.12 13.26 -21.02
N VAL A 68 4.31 13.60 -20.49
CA VAL A 68 5.13 14.70 -21.02
C VAL A 68 5.85 14.21 -22.30
N THR A 69 5.11 14.13 -23.39
CA THR A 69 5.63 13.88 -24.75
C THR A 69 5.90 15.21 -25.45
N VAL A 70 7.18 15.56 -25.61
CA VAL A 70 7.61 16.78 -26.32
C VAL A 70 7.62 16.49 -27.82
N GLU A 71 6.47 16.66 -28.47
CA GLU A 71 6.39 16.61 -29.93
C GLU A 71 6.79 17.96 -30.54
N ARG A 72 7.63 17.92 -31.58
CA ARG A 72 8.01 19.10 -32.37
C ARG A 72 7.19 19.14 -33.64
N THR A 73 6.16 19.98 -33.68
CA THR A 73 5.47 20.31 -34.92
C THR A 73 6.39 21.12 -35.84
N THR A 74 6.60 20.65 -37.06
CA THR A 74 7.34 21.37 -38.11
C THR A 74 6.38 21.95 -39.15
N SER A 75 6.33 23.28 -39.22
CA SER A 75 5.79 24.04 -40.35
C SER A 75 6.79 25.15 -40.70
N SER A 76 6.83 25.57 -41.96
CA SER A 76 8.02 26.16 -42.57
C SER A 76 7.82 27.57 -43.14
N ASN A 77 8.93 28.17 -43.59
CA ASN A 77 9.05 29.43 -44.36
C ASN A 77 8.85 30.74 -43.57
N ASP A 78 9.46 31.89 -43.88
CA ASP A 78 10.71 32.32 -44.57
C ASP A 78 10.81 33.85 -44.32
N ASP A 79 11.94 34.57 -44.18
CA ASP A 79 13.33 34.30 -43.77
C ASP A 79 13.84 35.61 -43.08
N GLY A 80 15.05 35.64 -42.49
CA GLY A 80 15.59 36.83 -41.82
C GLY A 80 17.07 36.80 -41.41
N THR A 81 17.93 36.04 -42.08
CA THR A 81 19.42 36.15 -42.05
C THR A 81 20.13 36.48 -40.72
N LEU A 82 20.58 35.46 -39.99
CA LEU A 82 21.92 35.41 -39.36
C LEU A 82 22.42 33.94 -39.35
N PRO A 83 23.72 33.66 -39.58
CA PRO A 83 24.20 32.30 -39.87
C PRO A 83 24.35 31.41 -38.62
N VAL A 84 24.24 30.09 -38.83
CA VAL A 84 24.07 29.08 -37.77
C VAL A 84 25.25 28.10 -37.69
N THR A 85 25.81 27.91 -36.48
CA THR A 85 26.34 26.62 -35.98
C THR A 85 26.42 26.60 -34.43
N ASP A 86 26.17 25.41 -33.84
CA ASP A 86 26.68 24.91 -32.55
C ASP A 86 26.56 25.73 -31.24
N VAL A 87 25.34 26.19 -30.89
CA VAL A 87 25.02 26.55 -29.48
C VAL A 87 23.76 25.86 -28.94
N LEU A 88 23.77 24.52 -28.89
CA LEU A 88 23.02 23.78 -27.85
C LEU A 88 23.61 22.42 -27.43
N PHE A 89 24.84 22.09 -27.86
CA PHE A 89 25.55 20.86 -27.47
C PHE A 89 26.65 21.09 -26.40
N SER A 90 26.49 22.09 -25.53
CA SER A 90 27.55 22.57 -24.62
C SER A 90 27.37 22.29 -23.13
N LYS A 91 26.24 21.73 -22.68
CA LYS A 91 26.00 21.39 -21.25
C LYS A 91 26.09 19.91 -20.86
N PHE A 92 26.39 19.00 -21.81
CA PHE A 92 26.80 17.62 -21.50
C PHE A 92 28.31 17.36 -21.65
N ALA A 93 29.09 18.35 -22.09
CA ALA A 93 30.52 18.23 -22.40
C ALA A 93 31.47 18.58 -21.22
N ARG A 94 31.17 18.15 -19.98
CA ARG A 94 32.08 18.31 -18.81
C ARG A 94 32.27 17.05 -17.94
N ARG A 95 32.07 15.83 -18.48
CA ARG A 95 32.44 14.57 -17.78
C ARG A 95 33.87 14.07 -18.07
N SER A 96 34.49 14.47 -19.17
CA SER A 96 35.81 14.01 -19.64
C SER A 96 37.03 14.55 -18.88
N GLN A 97 36.84 15.08 -17.67
CA GLN A 97 37.91 15.46 -16.73
C GLN A 97 37.90 14.58 -15.47
N VAL A 98 36.74 14.05 -15.04
CA VAL A 98 36.65 13.12 -13.90
C VAL A 98 37.20 11.74 -14.27
N GLU A 99 36.89 11.23 -15.47
CA GLU A 99 37.40 9.94 -15.95
C GLU A 99 38.92 9.94 -16.15
N ARG A 100 39.53 11.10 -16.47
CA ARG A 100 40.99 11.25 -16.55
C ARG A 100 41.69 11.37 -15.18
N VAL A 101 40.96 11.74 -14.12
CA VAL A 101 41.47 11.65 -12.73
C VAL A 101 41.32 10.22 -12.22
N LEU A 102 40.16 9.58 -12.41
CA LEU A 102 39.91 8.19 -12.01
C LEU A 102 40.84 7.21 -12.74
N SER A 103 41.11 7.41 -14.04
CA SER A 103 42.06 6.57 -14.81
C SER A 103 43.52 6.75 -14.40
N ARG A 104 43.84 7.79 -13.62
CA ARG A 104 45.18 8.02 -13.04
C ARG A 104 45.27 7.37 -11.66
N LEU A 105 44.27 7.58 -10.81
CA LEU A 105 44.14 6.92 -9.50
C LEU A 105 44.04 5.39 -9.61
N MET A 106 43.46 4.85 -10.68
CA MET A 106 43.40 3.41 -10.98
C MET A 106 44.71 2.81 -11.52
N LYS A 107 45.79 3.59 -11.69
CA LYS A 107 47.07 3.11 -12.27
C LYS A 107 48.29 3.19 -11.34
N GLU A 108 48.17 3.82 -10.16
CA GLU A 108 49.30 4.02 -9.24
C GLU A 108 49.23 3.15 -7.96
N SER A 109 48.44 2.06 -8.00
CA SER A 109 48.32 1.09 -6.88
C SER A 109 48.71 -0.35 -7.22
N VAL A 110 49.33 -0.61 -8.38
CA VAL A 110 49.82 -1.95 -8.80
C VAL A 110 51.36 -2.04 -8.79
N THR A 111 52.01 -1.31 -7.88
CA THR A 111 53.41 -1.54 -7.48
C THR A 111 53.64 -1.09 -6.03
N ASN A 112 53.47 -2.01 -5.07
CA ASN A 112 54.47 -2.31 -4.02
C ASN A 112 53.93 -3.36 -3.03
N SER A 113 54.75 -4.39 -2.80
CA SER A 113 54.58 -5.32 -1.68
C SER A 113 55.18 -4.68 -0.42
N LEU A 114 54.47 -4.68 0.72
CA LEU A 114 55.09 -4.72 2.05
C LEU A 114 54.09 -5.10 3.18
N ASP A 115 54.53 -6.07 3.99
CA ASP A 115 54.09 -6.58 5.31
C ASP A 115 52.63 -6.37 5.82
N TRP A 116 52.02 -7.48 6.27
CA TRP A 116 50.64 -7.58 6.79
C TRP A 116 50.53 -7.54 8.32
N LYS A 117 51.64 -7.40 9.07
CA LYS A 117 51.69 -7.63 10.52
C LYS A 117 51.15 -6.52 11.45
N SER A 118 50.66 -5.38 10.94
CA SER A 118 50.46 -4.16 11.75
C SER A 118 49.02 -3.85 12.19
N ILE A 119 47.99 -4.48 11.62
CA ILE A 119 46.56 -4.13 11.89
C ILE A 119 45.91 -5.10 12.90
N ALA A 120 46.43 -5.15 14.12
CA ALA A 120 45.92 -6.00 15.21
C ALA A 120 45.49 -5.24 16.49
N VAL A 121 45.62 -3.90 16.52
CA VAL A 121 45.73 -3.13 17.79
C VAL A 121 44.51 -2.25 18.11
N ARG A 122 43.46 -2.19 17.26
CA ARG A 122 42.33 -1.24 17.41
C ARG A 122 40.91 -1.82 17.53
N ARG A 123 40.76 -3.07 18.05
CA ARG A 123 39.46 -3.59 18.54
C ARG A 123 39.46 -4.12 19.98
N GLN A 124 40.49 -3.85 20.78
CA GLN A 124 40.51 -4.16 22.23
C GLN A 124 40.52 -2.90 23.12
N LYS A 125 39.35 -2.31 23.36
CA LYS A 125 39.05 -1.49 24.55
C LYS A 125 37.53 -1.38 24.74
N ALA A 126 37.09 -1.12 25.99
CA ALA A 126 35.71 -0.88 26.40
C ALA A 126 34.69 -2.06 26.34
N LYS A 127 35.01 -3.22 26.91
CA LYS A 127 34.01 -4.11 27.56
C LYS A 127 34.60 -4.96 28.70
N ARG A 128 34.71 -4.37 29.89
CA ARG A 128 35.06 -4.99 31.20
C ARG A 128 34.66 -3.97 32.27
N ILE A 129 33.68 -4.22 33.14
CA ILE A 129 33.77 -4.81 34.51
C ILE A 129 32.38 -4.49 35.15
N ARG A 130 31.67 -5.27 35.98
CA ARG A 130 31.71 -6.62 36.62
C ARG A 130 30.19 -7.00 36.85
N THR A 131 29.69 -8.06 37.50
CA THR A 131 30.22 -9.13 38.39
C THR A 131 29.30 -10.39 38.30
N SER A 132 29.78 -11.55 38.76
CA SER A 132 29.08 -12.68 39.47
C SER A 132 27.64 -13.15 39.11
N SER A 133 27.30 -14.46 39.16
CA SER A 133 28.10 -15.70 39.27
C SER A 133 27.24 -16.98 39.27
N SER A 134 27.60 -18.00 38.48
CA SER A 134 27.66 -19.44 38.86
C SER A 134 27.95 -20.32 37.62
N LYS A 135 28.18 -21.64 37.79
CA LYS A 135 28.57 -22.61 36.74
C LYS A 135 27.69 -23.86 36.79
N PRO A 136 27.57 -24.61 35.67
CA PRO A 136 27.95 -26.04 35.69
C PRO A 136 29.12 -26.41 34.75
N LYS A 137 29.38 -27.71 34.56
CA LYS A 137 30.53 -28.29 33.80
C LYS A 137 30.08 -29.10 32.55
N PRO A 138 30.96 -29.35 31.57
CA PRO A 138 30.68 -30.12 30.35
C PRO A 138 31.23 -31.56 30.33
N PHE A 139 30.72 -32.41 29.42
CA PHE A 139 31.38 -33.44 28.58
C PHE A 139 30.31 -33.93 27.56
N ILE A 140 30.58 -34.46 26.36
CA ILE A 140 31.27 -35.71 25.98
C ILE A 140 32.00 -35.55 24.62
N SER A 141 33.01 -36.38 24.35
CA SER A 141 33.84 -36.37 23.12
C SER A 141 33.36 -37.36 22.04
N VAL A 142 33.52 -37.01 20.75
CA VAL A 142 33.17 -37.85 19.59
C VAL A 142 34.43 -38.45 18.94
N LYS A 143 34.48 -39.78 18.80
CA LYS A 143 35.58 -40.50 18.13
C LYS A 143 35.41 -40.55 16.60
N LYS A 144 36.53 -40.49 15.87
CA LYS A 144 36.58 -40.70 14.41
C LYS A 144 36.56 -42.19 14.07
N PHE A 145 35.92 -42.57 12.97
CA PHE A 145 36.11 -43.86 12.30
C PHE A 145 36.55 -43.66 10.83
N LYS A 146 37.36 -44.59 10.32
CA LYS A 146 37.75 -44.67 8.90
C LYS A 146 36.88 -45.71 8.19
N ILE A 147 36.64 -45.51 6.90
CA ILE A 147 36.07 -46.52 5.99
C ILE A 147 37.18 -46.99 5.05
N THR A 148 37.28 -48.30 4.84
CA THR A 148 38.25 -48.94 3.93
C THR A 148 37.51 -49.62 2.78
N VAL A 149 37.90 -49.33 1.54
CA VAL A 149 37.30 -49.92 0.33
C VAL A 149 37.87 -51.33 0.07
N LYS A 150 37.02 -52.26 -0.36
CA LYS A 150 37.44 -53.52 -1.02
C LYS A 150 36.88 -53.58 -2.45
N LYS A 151 37.65 -54.20 -3.35
CA LYS A 151 37.33 -54.42 -4.77
C LYS A 151 37.28 -55.93 -5.08
N SER A 152 36.24 -56.38 -5.78
CA SER A 152 36.24 -57.52 -6.75
C SER A 152 34.87 -57.55 -7.44
N VAL A 153 34.70 -57.52 -8.77
CA VAL A 153 35.20 -58.40 -9.86
C VAL A 153 34.27 -59.61 -10.11
N ILE A 154 33.97 -59.84 -11.41
CA ILE A 154 32.84 -60.60 -11.96
C ILE A 154 33.13 -62.11 -12.07
N LYS A 155 32.10 -62.96 -11.93
CA LYS A 155 32.01 -64.31 -12.55
C LYS A 155 30.59 -64.59 -13.10
N ARG A 156 30.43 -65.66 -13.90
CA ARG A 156 29.30 -65.91 -14.83
C ARG A 156 28.59 -67.26 -14.57
N LYS A 157 27.31 -67.35 -14.98
CA LYS A 157 26.46 -68.57 -15.15
C LYS A 157 26.13 -69.30 -13.83
N SER A 158 25.09 -70.15 -13.73
CA SER A 158 24.25 -70.82 -14.76
C SER A 158 22.75 -70.91 -14.37
N GLN A 159 21.91 -71.50 -15.23
CA GLN A 159 20.48 -71.77 -15.00
C GLN A 159 20.24 -73.00 -14.10
N SER A 160 19.12 -73.01 -13.37
CA SER A 160 18.33 -74.22 -13.07
C SER A 160 16.92 -73.84 -12.62
N ASP A 161 15.88 -74.40 -13.24
CA ASP A 161 14.50 -74.11 -12.91
C ASP A 161 14.02 -74.76 -11.60
N SER A 162 13.21 -74.03 -10.83
CA SER A 162 12.13 -74.60 -10.02
C SER A 162 11.09 -73.51 -9.72
N LYS A 163 9.81 -73.80 -9.98
CA LYS A 163 8.70 -72.88 -9.66
C LYS A 163 8.29 -73.06 -8.20
N ALA A 164 8.26 -71.96 -7.46
CA ALA A 164 7.54 -71.84 -6.19
C ALA A 164 6.60 -70.63 -6.31
N GLU A 165 5.37 -70.76 -5.80
CA GLU A 165 4.33 -69.74 -5.98
C GLU A 165 4.56 -68.54 -5.05
N ALA A 166 4.49 -67.33 -5.60
CA ALA A 166 4.80 -66.10 -4.87
C ALA A 166 3.54 -65.53 -4.18
N ASN A 167 3.63 -65.35 -2.86
CA ASN A 167 2.56 -64.73 -2.06
C ASN A 167 2.37 -63.26 -2.49
N PRO A 168 1.17 -62.84 -2.97
CA PRO A 168 0.99 -61.54 -3.63
C PRO A 168 1.27 -60.34 -2.73
N VAL A 169 1.09 -60.46 -1.41
CA VAL A 169 1.41 -59.37 -0.45
C VAL A 169 2.92 -59.08 -0.42
N SER A 170 3.76 -60.11 -0.54
CA SER A 170 5.21 -59.96 -0.61
C SER A 170 5.65 -59.28 -1.91
N THR A 171 4.96 -59.55 -3.02
CA THR A 171 5.22 -58.93 -4.32
C THR A 171 4.82 -57.46 -4.32
N LEU A 172 3.68 -57.12 -3.71
CA LEU A 172 3.21 -55.73 -3.65
C LEU A 172 4.14 -54.84 -2.80
N LEU A 173 4.60 -55.35 -1.67
CA LEU A 173 5.60 -54.66 -0.83
C LEU A 173 6.96 -54.51 -1.53
N SER A 174 7.44 -55.51 -2.28
CA SER A 174 8.73 -55.39 -2.98
C SER A 174 8.66 -54.45 -4.19
N VAL A 175 7.52 -54.40 -4.90
CA VAL A 175 7.26 -53.40 -5.94
C VAL A 175 7.26 -51.99 -5.33
N GLN A 176 6.48 -51.74 -4.28
CA GLN A 176 6.43 -50.44 -3.60
C GLN A 176 7.81 -49.98 -3.09
N GLN A 177 8.60 -50.88 -2.50
CA GLN A 177 9.97 -50.57 -2.08
C GLN A 177 10.89 -50.25 -3.25
N SER A 178 10.74 -50.93 -4.40
CA SER A 178 11.51 -50.65 -5.61
C SER A 178 11.14 -49.31 -6.25
N GLU A 179 9.86 -48.95 -6.29
CA GLU A 179 9.37 -47.65 -6.77
C GLU A 179 9.85 -46.51 -5.88
N GLN A 180 9.75 -46.67 -4.56
CA GLN A 180 10.22 -45.67 -3.60
C GLN A 180 11.74 -45.46 -3.73
N HIS A 181 12.52 -46.54 -3.79
CA HIS A 181 13.96 -46.46 -4.03
C HIS A 181 14.29 -45.79 -5.38
N ALA A 182 13.50 -46.02 -6.43
CA ALA A 182 13.65 -45.34 -7.72
C ALA A 182 13.35 -43.84 -7.62
N ARG A 183 12.27 -43.43 -6.94
CA ARG A 183 11.91 -42.03 -6.68
C ARG A 183 12.99 -41.31 -5.86
N ASP A 184 13.48 -41.93 -4.79
CA ASP A 184 14.51 -41.35 -3.92
C ASP A 184 15.89 -41.26 -4.59
N GLN A 185 16.19 -42.17 -5.52
CA GLN A 185 17.40 -42.13 -6.35
C GLN A 185 17.29 -41.11 -7.49
N ALA A 186 16.10 -40.90 -8.06
CA ALA A 186 15.83 -39.82 -9.00
C ALA A 186 16.00 -38.45 -8.32
N ARG A 187 15.24 -38.19 -7.24
CA ARG A 187 15.32 -36.94 -6.46
C ARG A 187 16.76 -36.61 -6.07
N LYS A 188 17.51 -37.60 -5.55
CA LYS A 188 18.94 -37.48 -5.23
C LYS A 188 19.80 -37.06 -6.43
N THR A 189 19.55 -37.62 -7.61
CA THR A 189 20.30 -37.29 -8.83
C THR A 189 20.04 -35.84 -9.25
N GLN A 190 18.78 -35.40 -9.22
CA GLN A 190 18.39 -34.05 -9.63
C GLN A 190 18.81 -32.98 -8.60
N LEU A 191 18.69 -33.24 -7.30
CA LEU A 191 19.24 -32.35 -6.25
C LEU A 191 20.78 -32.18 -6.37
N LEU A 192 21.51 -33.22 -6.82
CA LEU A 192 22.94 -33.09 -7.12
C LEU A 192 23.20 -32.18 -8.33
N GLU A 193 22.37 -32.26 -9.37
CA GLU A 193 22.45 -31.37 -10.53
C GLU A 193 22.19 -29.90 -10.14
N LEU A 194 21.18 -29.63 -9.29
CA LEU A 194 20.93 -28.29 -8.75
C LEU A 194 22.16 -27.75 -7.99
N VAL A 195 22.82 -28.57 -7.17
CA VAL A 195 24.05 -28.15 -6.47
C VAL A 195 25.20 -27.82 -7.44
N GLU A 196 25.35 -28.57 -8.53
CA GLU A 196 26.40 -28.26 -9.52
C GLU A 196 26.02 -27.06 -10.42
N ARG A 197 24.72 -26.83 -10.72
CA ARG A 197 24.22 -25.56 -11.29
C ARG A 197 24.59 -24.38 -10.39
N LEU A 198 24.35 -24.48 -9.08
CA LEU A 198 24.70 -23.44 -8.11
C LEU A 198 26.21 -23.19 -8.03
N LYS A 199 27.03 -24.25 -7.98
CA LYS A 199 28.50 -24.11 -8.01
C LYS A 199 29.04 -23.49 -9.30
N LYS A 200 28.38 -23.75 -10.44
CA LYS A 200 28.70 -23.13 -11.73
C LYS A 200 28.28 -21.65 -11.80
N ARG A 201 27.25 -21.24 -11.05
CA ARG A 201 26.80 -19.85 -10.91
C ARG A 201 27.69 -19.03 -9.97
N ASP A 202 28.20 -19.63 -8.89
CA ASP A 202 29.19 -19.00 -8.00
C ASP A 202 30.57 -18.93 -8.67
N LYS A 203 30.77 -17.86 -9.44
CA LYS A 203 32.01 -17.56 -10.19
C LYS A 203 33.25 -17.47 -9.30
N TYR A 204 33.09 -16.94 -8.09
CA TYR A 204 34.19 -16.66 -7.16
C TYR A 204 34.48 -17.82 -6.20
N LYS A 205 33.58 -18.81 -6.16
CA LYS A 205 33.64 -20.02 -5.31
C LYS A 205 33.54 -19.73 -3.81
N PHE A 206 33.01 -18.56 -3.43
CA PHE A 206 32.85 -18.13 -2.04
C PHE A 206 32.01 -19.12 -1.21
N PHE A 207 31.09 -19.83 -1.86
CA PHE A 207 30.12 -20.71 -1.22
C PHE A 207 30.40 -22.21 -1.43
N HIS A 208 31.54 -22.55 -2.07
CA HIS A 208 31.86 -23.94 -2.43
C HIS A 208 32.30 -24.82 -1.25
N GLN A 209 32.70 -24.21 -0.12
CA GLN A 209 33.26 -24.86 1.07
C GLN A 209 32.84 -24.09 2.34
N PRO A 210 32.92 -24.69 3.54
CA PRO A 210 32.66 -23.98 4.80
C PRO A 210 33.60 -22.78 5.02
N VAL A 211 33.12 -21.75 5.72
CA VAL A 211 33.93 -20.59 6.13
C VAL A 211 35.04 -21.04 7.08
N ASP A 212 36.27 -20.58 6.80
CA ASP A 212 37.44 -20.90 7.62
C ASP A 212 37.46 -20.06 8.90
N VAL A 213 36.87 -20.61 9.97
CA VAL A 213 36.81 -20.00 11.30
C VAL A 213 38.17 -19.83 11.99
N THR A 214 39.27 -20.34 11.42
CA THR A 214 40.63 -20.01 11.90
C THR A 214 41.12 -18.67 11.36
N LYS A 215 40.53 -18.18 10.27
CA LYS A 215 40.79 -16.86 9.65
C LYS A 215 39.69 -15.84 9.98
N VAL A 216 38.45 -16.30 10.11
CA VAL A 216 37.27 -15.48 10.45
C VAL A 216 36.77 -15.90 11.83
N THR A 217 37.50 -15.51 12.87
CA THR A 217 37.35 -16.06 14.23
C THR A 217 36.05 -15.66 14.92
N ASP A 218 35.48 -14.52 14.54
CA ASP A 218 34.21 -13.97 15.02
C ASP A 218 32.99 -14.50 14.24
N TYR A 219 33.19 -15.33 13.19
CA TYR A 219 32.08 -15.83 12.36
C TYR A 219 31.01 -16.58 13.16
N LEU A 220 31.40 -17.45 14.09
CA LEU A 220 30.49 -18.22 14.93
C LEU A 220 29.91 -17.43 16.12
N GLU A 221 30.34 -16.19 16.34
CA GLU A 221 29.68 -15.27 17.29
C GLU A 221 28.48 -14.54 16.63
N VAL A 222 28.40 -14.57 15.29
CA VAL A 222 27.36 -13.89 14.48
C VAL A 222 26.47 -14.89 13.73
N ILE A 223 27.02 -16.02 13.29
CA ILE A 223 26.36 -17.04 12.46
C ILE A 223 26.23 -18.36 13.25
N GLU A 224 25.02 -18.62 13.72
CA GLU A 224 24.69 -19.76 14.60
C GLU A 224 24.63 -21.10 13.86
N ARG A 225 24.10 -21.12 12.62
CA ARG A 225 23.98 -22.31 11.75
C ARG A 225 24.74 -22.08 10.43
N PRO A 226 26.07 -22.30 10.39
CA PRO A 226 26.85 -22.19 9.16
C PRO A 226 26.44 -23.27 8.13
N MET A 227 26.46 -22.91 6.85
CA MET A 227 26.10 -23.81 5.74
C MET A 227 26.87 -23.45 4.46
N ASP A 228 27.09 -24.42 3.57
CA ASP A 228 27.85 -24.26 2.32
C ASP A 228 27.49 -25.33 1.26
N LEU A 229 27.84 -25.10 -0.02
CA LEU A 229 27.48 -25.98 -1.14
C LEU A 229 28.22 -27.34 -1.15
N SER A 230 29.20 -27.58 -0.28
CA SER A 230 29.73 -28.93 -0.04
C SER A 230 28.97 -29.66 1.07
N THR A 231 28.53 -28.96 2.12
CA THR A 231 27.65 -29.53 3.15
C THR A 231 26.26 -29.84 2.57
N VAL A 232 25.68 -28.96 1.75
CA VAL A 232 24.45 -29.27 1.00
C VAL A 232 24.65 -30.49 0.09
N LYS A 233 25.75 -30.55 -0.69
CA LYS A 233 26.05 -31.75 -1.53
C LYS A 233 26.12 -33.03 -0.70
N LYS A 234 26.72 -32.95 0.49
CA LYS A 234 26.81 -34.07 1.45
C LYS A 234 25.44 -34.46 2.00
N ASN A 235 24.57 -33.49 2.32
CA ASN A 235 23.20 -33.76 2.75
C ASN A 235 22.36 -34.43 1.65
N VAL A 236 22.49 -34.00 0.38
CA VAL A 236 21.87 -34.69 -0.77
C VAL A 236 22.40 -36.13 -0.92
N LEU A 237 23.72 -36.34 -0.84
CA LEU A 237 24.32 -37.68 -0.93
C LEU A 237 23.82 -38.62 0.17
N LEU A 238 23.56 -38.08 1.37
CA LEU A 238 23.00 -38.76 2.54
C LEU A 238 21.45 -38.80 2.55
N GLN A 239 20.76 -38.36 1.49
CA GLN A 239 19.30 -38.34 1.37
C GLN A 239 18.58 -37.66 2.56
N ARG A 240 19.15 -36.54 3.04
CA ARG A 240 18.62 -35.78 4.19
C ARG A 240 17.47 -34.81 3.86
N TYR A 241 17.16 -34.64 2.59
CA TYR A 241 16.08 -33.78 2.12
C TYR A 241 14.96 -34.66 1.55
N GLN A 242 13.78 -34.64 2.16
CA GLN A 242 12.62 -35.41 1.74
C GLN A 242 11.88 -34.74 0.58
N ASN A 243 11.85 -33.40 0.60
CA ASN A 243 11.24 -32.53 -0.41
C ASN A 243 12.25 -31.47 -0.91
N LEU A 244 11.83 -30.66 -1.87
CA LEU A 244 12.67 -29.64 -2.49
C LEU A 244 12.79 -28.35 -1.64
N ASP A 245 11.88 -28.11 -0.69
CA ASP A 245 11.90 -26.93 0.18
C ASP A 245 12.90 -27.07 1.34
N GLU A 246 13.07 -28.27 1.91
CA GLU A 246 14.16 -28.57 2.86
C GLU A 246 15.54 -28.35 2.23
N PHE A 247 15.70 -28.76 0.96
CA PHE A 247 16.89 -28.48 0.16
C PHE A 247 17.08 -26.97 -0.07
N ARG A 248 16.00 -26.26 -0.44
CA ARG A 248 16.02 -24.81 -0.64
C ARG A 248 16.42 -24.07 0.63
N ALA A 249 15.86 -24.41 1.78
CA ALA A 249 16.14 -23.74 3.05
C ALA A 249 17.63 -23.81 3.43
N ASP A 250 18.25 -24.99 3.28
CA ASP A 250 19.69 -25.15 3.51
C ASP A 250 20.56 -24.42 2.45
N VAL A 251 20.05 -24.22 1.24
CA VAL A 251 20.73 -23.46 0.17
C VAL A 251 20.63 -21.95 0.40
N ASP A 252 19.43 -21.41 0.65
CA ASP A 252 19.19 -19.98 0.85
C ASP A 252 19.89 -19.48 2.13
N LEU A 253 19.96 -20.32 3.17
CA LEU A 253 20.72 -20.08 4.40
C LEU A 253 22.21 -19.76 4.15
N ILE A 254 22.83 -20.32 3.10
CA ILE A 254 24.23 -19.99 2.74
C ILE A 254 24.36 -18.50 2.43
N PHE A 255 23.42 -17.97 1.67
CA PHE A 255 23.45 -16.61 1.16
C PHE A 255 22.94 -15.61 2.22
N TYR A 256 21.92 -15.96 2.99
CA TYR A 256 21.49 -15.15 4.15
C TYR A 256 22.57 -15.06 5.23
N ASN A 257 23.31 -16.15 5.53
CA ASN A 257 24.47 -16.10 6.41
C ASN A 257 25.59 -15.18 5.86
N CYS A 258 25.76 -15.13 4.54
CA CYS A 258 26.71 -14.21 3.90
C CYS A 258 26.28 -12.74 4.09
N LEU A 259 24.99 -12.44 3.87
CA LEU A 259 24.43 -11.09 3.99
C LEU A 259 24.32 -10.61 5.45
N LYS A 260 24.06 -11.51 6.41
CA LYS A 260 24.09 -11.21 7.85
C LYS A 260 25.50 -10.86 8.34
N TYR A 261 26.54 -11.41 7.71
CA TYR A 261 27.93 -11.24 8.14
C TYR A 261 28.70 -10.11 7.44
N ASN A 262 28.47 -9.90 6.14
CA ASN A 262 29.28 -9.01 5.31
C ASN A 262 28.55 -7.70 4.98
N HIS A 263 29.30 -6.61 4.81
CA HIS A 263 28.74 -5.32 4.36
C HIS A 263 28.19 -5.44 2.93
N PRO A 264 27.04 -4.80 2.59
CA PRO A 264 26.42 -4.93 1.25
C PRO A 264 27.32 -4.55 0.07
N GLU A 265 28.26 -3.62 0.28
CA GLU A 265 29.22 -3.21 -0.75
C GLU A 265 30.30 -4.26 -1.06
N THR A 266 30.36 -5.37 -0.32
CA THR A 266 31.34 -6.44 -0.56
C THR A 266 30.95 -7.32 -1.74
N LEU A 267 31.95 -7.85 -2.45
CA LEU A 267 31.75 -8.87 -3.49
C LEU A 267 31.07 -10.14 -2.95
N TYR A 268 31.23 -10.44 -1.65
CA TYR A 268 30.56 -11.55 -0.97
C TYR A 268 29.04 -11.33 -0.88
N ALA A 269 28.59 -10.13 -0.50
CA ALA A 269 27.18 -9.77 -0.46
C ALA A 269 26.56 -9.70 -1.87
N GLN A 270 27.20 -9.00 -2.80
CA GLN A 270 26.75 -8.89 -4.20
C GLN A 270 26.63 -10.26 -4.90
N GLN A 271 27.57 -11.18 -4.62
CA GLN A 271 27.47 -12.55 -5.14
C GLN A 271 26.37 -13.35 -4.41
N ALA A 272 26.10 -13.12 -3.12
CA ALA A 272 24.99 -13.76 -2.40
C ALA A 272 23.62 -13.35 -2.96
N GLU A 273 23.40 -12.05 -3.22
CA GLU A 273 22.18 -11.53 -3.86
C GLU A 273 21.97 -12.14 -5.27
N SER A 274 23.04 -12.16 -6.08
CA SER A 274 23.06 -12.76 -7.42
C SER A 274 22.87 -14.29 -7.41
N MET A 275 23.11 -14.94 -6.27
CA MET A 275 22.82 -16.36 -6.05
C MET A 275 21.37 -16.59 -5.62
N LEU A 276 20.82 -15.84 -4.66
CA LEU A 276 19.41 -15.97 -4.22
C LEU A 276 18.42 -15.86 -5.40
N LEU A 277 18.57 -14.82 -6.23
CA LEU A 277 17.76 -14.63 -7.45
C LEU A 277 17.92 -15.78 -8.48
N TYR A 278 19.04 -16.51 -8.44
CA TYR A 278 19.26 -17.69 -9.28
C TYR A 278 18.72 -18.98 -8.65
N VAL A 279 18.77 -19.13 -7.32
CA VAL A 279 18.13 -20.24 -6.58
C VAL A 279 16.63 -20.19 -6.80
N GLU A 280 16.01 -19.03 -6.59
CA GLU A 280 14.56 -18.84 -6.70
C GLU A 280 14.01 -19.36 -8.03
N ARG A 281 14.63 -18.93 -9.14
CA ARG A 281 14.31 -19.41 -10.49
C ARG A 281 14.61 -20.90 -10.69
N THR A 282 15.79 -21.34 -10.26
CA THR A 282 16.27 -22.74 -10.43
C THR A 282 15.44 -23.75 -9.65
N VAL A 283 14.92 -23.37 -8.47
CA VAL A 283 14.05 -24.20 -7.64
C VAL A 283 12.60 -24.14 -8.13
N ALA A 284 12.10 -23.01 -8.62
CA ALA A 284 10.80 -22.92 -9.27
C ALA A 284 10.74 -23.71 -10.60
N GLU A 285 11.81 -23.69 -11.40
CA GLU A 285 12.01 -24.58 -12.55
C GLU A 285 11.91 -26.05 -12.14
N ALA A 286 12.58 -26.43 -11.04
CA ALA A 286 12.61 -27.80 -10.55
C ALA A 286 11.26 -28.27 -9.96
N LYS A 287 10.56 -27.45 -9.15
CA LYS A 287 9.26 -27.82 -8.57
C LYS A 287 8.26 -28.27 -9.63
N ARG A 288 8.13 -27.51 -10.72
CA ARG A 288 7.25 -27.80 -11.87
C ARG A 288 7.51 -29.16 -12.55
N VAL A 289 8.65 -29.81 -12.29
CA VAL A 289 9.04 -31.11 -12.85
C VAL A 289 8.87 -32.27 -11.86
N PHE A 290 8.75 -32.00 -10.56
CA PHE A 290 8.60 -33.03 -9.51
C PHE A 290 7.21 -33.07 -8.88
N GLU A 291 6.61 -31.90 -8.72
CA GLU A 291 5.29 -31.65 -8.17
C GLU A 291 4.50 -30.98 -9.29
N PRO A 292 3.93 -31.74 -10.26
CA PRO A 292 2.86 -31.19 -11.08
C PRO A 292 1.76 -30.73 -10.12
N GLU A 293 1.26 -29.51 -10.28
CA GLU A 293 0.14 -29.05 -9.47
C GLU A 293 -1.03 -30.01 -9.71
N GLU A 294 -1.40 -30.81 -8.70
CA GLU A 294 -2.80 -31.16 -8.54
C GLU A 294 -3.52 -29.83 -8.40
N THR A 295 -4.15 -29.39 -9.49
CA THR A 295 -4.90 -28.14 -9.50
C THR A 295 -5.89 -28.22 -8.35
N PRO A 296 -5.85 -27.30 -7.35
CA PRO A 296 -6.85 -27.31 -6.30
C PRO A 296 -8.22 -27.28 -7.00
N PRO A 297 -9.15 -28.17 -6.62
CA PRO A 297 -10.32 -28.45 -7.43
C PRO A 297 -11.02 -27.14 -7.78
N LEU A 298 -11.25 -26.92 -9.08
CA LEU A 298 -11.97 -25.76 -9.57
C LEU A 298 -13.39 -25.83 -9.00
N ILE A 299 -13.60 -25.18 -7.86
CA ILE A 299 -14.88 -25.13 -7.17
C ILE A 299 -15.91 -24.68 -8.20
N HIS A 300 -16.94 -25.52 -8.39
CA HIS A 300 -17.94 -25.27 -9.40
C HIS A 300 -18.63 -23.93 -9.07
N PRO A 301 -18.91 -23.03 -10.04
CA PRO A 301 -19.20 -21.61 -9.71
C PRO A 301 -20.42 -21.32 -8.83
N TYR A 302 -21.21 -22.35 -8.51
CA TYR A 302 -22.39 -22.33 -7.66
C TYR A 302 -22.54 -23.62 -6.83
N GLU A 303 -21.45 -24.17 -6.30
CA GLU A 303 -21.56 -24.58 -4.89
C GLU A 303 -21.77 -23.29 -4.10
N THR A 304 -22.76 -23.28 -3.21
CA THR A 304 -23.15 -22.10 -2.43
C THR A 304 -21.92 -21.51 -1.72
N LEU A 305 -21.96 -20.19 -1.45
CA LEU A 305 -21.11 -19.60 -0.43
C LEU A 305 -21.38 -20.35 0.88
N ASP A 306 -20.57 -21.37 1.15
CA ASP A 306 -20.73 -22.23 2.30
C ASP A 306 -20.46 -21.41 3.57
N GLU A 307 -21.23 -21.67 4.63
CA GLU A 307 -21.15 -20.93 5.90
C GLU A 307 -19.76 -21.10 6.56
N SER A 308 -18.97 -22.08 6.10
CA SER A 308 -17.56 -22.27 6.47
C SER A 308 -16.55 -21.36 5.73
N VAL A 309 -16.99 -20.54 4.76
CA VAL A 309 -16.15 -20.13 3.62
C VAL A 309 -16.15 -18.63 3.26
N MET A 310 -16.39 -17.70 4.20
CA MET A 310 -16.13 -16.26 3.98
C MET A 310 -15.54 -15.51 5.19
N ALA A 311 -15.41 -14.18 5.08
CA ALA A 311 -14.60 -13.33 5.97
C ALA A 311 -15.15 -13.16 7.40
N VAL A 312 -14.25 -12.76 8.31
CA VAL A 312 -14.42 -12.50 9.76
C VAL A 312 -15.56 -11.52 10.15
N ASP A 313 -16.23 -10.89 9.18
CA ASP A 313 -17.31 -9.91 9.38
C ASP A 313 -18.33 -10.03 8.24
N GLU A 314 -18.80 -11.26 8.00
CA GLU A 314 -19.68 -11.59 6.88
C GLU A 314 -20.95 -10.72 6.86
N GLU A 315 -21.54 -10.43 8.02
CA GLU A 315 -22.71 -9.53 8.14
C GLU A 315 -22.42 -8.15 7.53
N THR A 316 -21.25 -7.58 7.82
CA THR A 316 -20.84 -6.29 7.22
C THR A 316 -20.61 -6.43 5.72
N VAL A 317 -20.00 -7.51 5.26
CA VAL A 317 -19.79 -7.77 3.82
C VAL A 317 -21.12 -7.92 3.09
N ARG A 318 -22.03 -8.76 3.60
CA ARG A 318 -23.36 -9.01 3.04
C ARG A 318 -24.18 -7.73 2.95
N ARG A 319 -24.21 -6.92 4.03
CA ARG A 319 -24.87 -5.60 4.05
C ARG A 319 -24.22 -4.60 3.07
N LYS A 320 -22.88 -4.57 2.99
CA LYS A 320 -22.13 -3.70 2.05
C LYS A 320 -22.17 -4.18 0.59
N LEU A 321 -22.55 -5.44 0.31
CA LEU A 321 -22.79 -5.96 -1.03
C LEU A 321 -24.25 -5.78 -1.49
N ALA A 322 -25.22 -5.90 -0.58
CA ALA A 322 -26.65 -5.84 -0.91
C ALA A 322 -27.06 -4.54 -1.62
N SER A 323 -27.92 -4.63 -2.64
CA SER A 323 -28.46 -3.50 -3.39
C SER A 323 -29.97 -3.62 -3.61
N SER A 324 -30.67 -2.50 -3.47
CA SER A 324 -32.09 -2.37 -3.78
C SER A 324 -32.36 -2.14 -5.27
N LYS A 325 -31.33 -1.93 -6.10
CA LYS A 325 -31.48 -1.83 -7.56
C LYS A 325 -32.12 -3.10 -8.13
N ARG A 326 -33.02 -2.91 -9.09
CA ARG A 326 -33.69 -3.97 -9.87
C ARG A 326 -33.77 -3.50 -11.31
N GLY A 327 -33.67 -4.44 -12.25
CA GLY A 327 -33.92 -4.14 -13.65
C GLY A 327 -35.41 -3.85 -13.87
N GLN A 328 -35.72 -3.01 -14.86
CA GLN A 328 -37.06 -2.67 -15.31
C GLN A 328 -37.14 -2.64 -16.84
N CYS A 329 -36.24 -3.34 -17.54
CA CYS A 329 -36.23 -3.41 -18.99
C CYS A 329 -37.54 -3.96 -19.59
N ASP A 330 -37.99 -3.27 -20.63
CA ASP A 330 -39.15 -3.53 -21.47
C ASP A 330 -38.98 -4.69 -22.47
N GLY A 331 -37.84 -5.38 -22.42
CA GLY A 331 -37.49 -6.49 -23.32
C GLY A 331 -36.89 -6.07 -24.66
N GLN A 332 -36.95 -4.80 -25.06
CA GLN A 332 -36.57 -4.37 -26.42
C GLN A 332 -35.05 -4.31 -26.62
N TYR A 333 -34.34 -3.71 -25.67
CA TYR A 333 -32.94 -3.28 -25.84
C TYR A 333 -31.90 -4.26 -25.27
N CYS A 334 -32.31 -5.36 -24.65
CA CYS A 334 -31.38 -6.32 -24.03
C CYS A 334 -31.09 -7.56 -24.90
N LEU A 335 -31.61 -7.61 -26.14
CA LEU A 335 -31.51 -8.76 -27.04
C LEU A 335 -30.36 -8.63 -28.07
N ARG A 336 -29.79 -7.44 -28.26
CA ARG A 336 -28.72 -7.17 -29.24
C ARG A 336 -27.49 -6.56 -28.57
N LEU A 337 -26.30 -6.99 -28.99
CA LEU A 337 -25.02 -6.49 -28.45
C LEU A 337 -24.79 -4.98 -28.71
N GLU A 338 -25.43 -4.42 -29.74
CA GLU A 338 -25.40 -2.99 -30.05
C GLU A 338 -26.23 -2.15 -29.06
N ASP A 339 -27.43 -2.60 -28.70
CA ASP A 339 -28.32 -1.88 -27.79
C ASP A 339 -27.81 -1.87 -26.34
N VAL A 340 -27.22 -2.98 -25.86
CA VAL A 340 -26.58 -3.05 -24.54
C VAL A 340 -25.31 -2.19 -24.42
N GLY A 341 -24.86 -1.56 -25.52
CA GLY A 341 -23.98 -0.40 -25.48
C GLY A 341 -22.54 -0.63 -25.07
N ALA A 342 -21.69 0.33 -25.42
CA ALA A 342 -20.28 0.31 -25.07
C ALA A 342 -20.06 0.88 -23.67
N TYR A 343 -19.11 0.34 -22.91
CA TYR A 343 -18.65 1.00 -21.69
C TYR A 343 -17.63 2.09 -22.03
N ASP A 344 -17.96 3.34 -21.75
CA ASP A 344 -17.01 4.44 -21.83
C ASP A 344 -16.18 4.48 -20.54
N VAL A 345 -14.94 4.03 -20.64
CA VAL A 345 -13.94 4.00 -19.56
C VAL A 345 -13.70 5.41 -18.97
N ASN A 346 -13.82 6.47 -19.78
CA ASN A 346 -13.60 7.86 -19.35
C ASN A 346 -14.79 8.41 -18.52
N LYS A 347 -16.01 7.98 -18.86
CA LYS A 347 -17.25 8.35 -18.15
C LYS A 347 -17.60 7.39 -17.01
N ALA A 348 -16.94 6.24 -16.94
CA ALA A 348 -17.27 5.10 -16.07
C ALA A 348 -18.73 4.62 -16.19
N HIS A 349 -19.28 4.63 -17.42
CA HIS A 349 -20.71 4.44 -17.69
C HIS A 349 -20.95 3.68 -19.00
N PHE A 350 -22.08 2.99 -19.13
CA PHE A 350 -22.50 2.40 -20.41
C PHE A 350 -23.19 3.43 -21.32
N GLU A 351 -22.74 3.55 -22.56
CA GLU A 351 -23.44 4.25 -23.64
C GLU A 351 -24.44 3.27 -24.27
N SER A 352 -25.53 2.98 -23.55
CA SER A 352 -26.51 1.93 -23.88
C SER A 352 -27.92 2.47 -24.02
N LEU A 353 -28.67 1.86 -24.97
CA LEU A 353 -30.11 2.04 -25.13
C LEU A 353 -30.91 1.20 -24.11
N ALA A 354 -30.31 0.15 -23.53
CA ALA A 354 -30.93 -0.65 -22.49
C ALA A 354 -30.92 0.11 -21.14
N PRO A 355 -32.09 0.49 -20.58
CA PRO A 355 -32.14 1.34 -19.39
C PRO A 355 -31.41 0.74 -18.19
N ASP A 356 -31.62 -0.56 -17.94
CA ASP A 356 -30.99 -1.29 -16.84
C ASP A 356 -29.46 -1.24 -16.92
N ARG A 357 -28.93 -1.42 -18.14
CA ARG A 357 -27.48 -1.43 -18.40
C ARG A 357 -26.86 -0.06 -18.15
N SER A 358 -27.49 1.00 -18.66
CA SER A 358 -27.11 2.39 -18.37
C SER A 358 -27.21 2.70 -16.86
N ASN A 359 -28.22 2.18 -16.17
CA ASN A 359 -28.37 2.26 -14.71
C ASN A 359 -27.43 1.29 -13.93
N MET A 360 -26.40 0.74 -14.58
CA MET A 360 -25.40 -0.18 -14.00
C MET A 360 -26.00 -1.42 -13.32
N THR A 361 -27.07 -1.98 -13.90
CA THR A 361 -27.92 -3.04 -13.31
C THR A 361 -28.18 -4.14 -14.35
N GLU A 362 -28.20 -5.40 -13.92
CA GLU A 362 -28.70 -6.52 -14.74
C GLU A 362 -30.22 -6.60 -14.72
N CYS A 363 -30.82 -7.11 -15.80
CA CYS A 363 -32.27 -7.31 -15.86
C CYS A 363 -32.69 -8.34 -14.78
N SER A 364 -33.69 -8.05 -13.96
CA SER A 364 -34.26 -9.03 -13.02
C SER A 364 -35.38 -9.86 -13.67
N ASP A 365 -35.92 -10.82 -12.94
CA ASP A 365 -37.11 -11.59 -13.35
C ASP A 365 -38.38 -10.74 -13.50
N ASP A 366 -38.38 -9.50 -12.98
CA ASP A 366 -39.45 -8.52 -13.16
C ASP A 366 -39.42 -7.84 -14.54
N CYS A 367 -38.33 -8.00 -15.32
CA CYS A 367 -38.21 -7.42 -16.67
C CYS A 367 -38.98 -8.22 -17.71
N LEU A 368 -39.50 -7.53 -18.74
CA LEU A 368 -40.27 -8.13 -19.84
C LEU A 368 -39.40 -8.84 -20.90
N CYS A 369 -38.11 -9.08 -20.60
CA CYS A 369 -37.18 -9.77 -21.49
C CYS A 369 -37.30 -11.30 -21.34
N ASP A 370 -37.20 -12.02 -22.46
CA ASP A 370 -37.01 -13.47 -22.41
C ASP A 370 -35.67 -13.78 -21.70
N PRO A 371 -35.67 -14.50 -20.55
CA PRO A 371 -34.43 -14.90 -19.89
C PRO A 371 -33.52 -15.75 -20.79
N ALA A 372 -34.06 -16.48 -21.76
CA ALA A 372 -33.28 -17.26 -22.72
C ALA A 372 -32.43 -16.37 -23.63
N GLU A 373 -32.99 -15.27 -24.15
CA GLU A 373 -32.31 -14.40 -25.12
C GLU A 373 -31.62 -13.17 -24.50
N CYS A 374 -31.98 -12.78 -23.28
CA CYS A 374 -31.45 -11.58 -22.64
C CYS A 374 -29.92 -11.61 -22.42
N LEU A 375 -29.22 -10.64 -23.02
CA LEU A 375 -27.77 -10.44 -22.93
C LEU A 375 -27.34 -9.69 -21.66
N ASN A 376 -28.26 -8.94 -21.03
CA ASN A 376 -28.01 -8.23 -19.76
C ASN A 376 -28.36 -9.05 -18.50
N ARG A 377 -28.30 -10.39 -18.59
CA ARG A 377 -28.40 -11.33 -17.44
C ARG A 377 -27.14 -12.21 -17.38
N GLY A 378 -25.97 -11.59 -17.48
CA GLY A 378 -24.68 -12.28 -17.57
C GLY A 378 -24.30 -12.99 -16.28
N VAL A 379 -24.32 -12.27 -15.15
CA VAL A 379 -24.14 -12.83 -13.81
C VAL A 379 -25.35 -13.67 -13.42
N SER A 380 -26.55 -13.10 -13.61
CA SER A 380 -27.80 -13.62 -13.06
C SER A 380 -28.18 -15.00 -13.63
N LEU A 381 -27.74 -15.32 -14.86
CA LEU A 381 -27.92 -16.63 -15.50
C LEU A 381 -26.59 -17.36 -15.78
N ASN A 382 -25.48 -16.94 -15.14
CA ASN A 382 -24.14 -17.55 -15.25
C ASN A 382 -23.67 -17.76 -16.70
N ARG A 383 -23.81 -16.74 -17.55
CA ARG A 383 -23.55 -16.78 -19.01
C ARG A 383 -22.10 -16.48 -19.40
N GLY A 384 -21.16 -16.76 -18.50
CA GLY A 384 -19.72 -16.52 -18.73
C GLY A 384 -19.16 -17.42 -19.85
N LYS A 385 -18.12 -16.93 -20.53
CA LYS A 385 -17.37 -17.72 -21.53
C LYS A 385 -16.76 -18.95 -20.84
N LYS A 386 -16.85 -20.14 -21.44
CA LYS A 386 -16.52 -21.38 -20.73
C LYS A 386 -15.03 -21.76 -20.88
N LEU A 387 -14.37 -22.03 -19.75
CA LEU A 387 -13.01 -22.55 -19.72
C LEU A 387 -12.94 -23.90 -20.46
N ASN A 388 -11.88 -24.11 -21.23
CA ASN A 388 -11.64 -25.23 -22.13
C ASN A 388 -12.63 -25.36 -23.31
N VAL A 389 -13.48 -24.35 -23.55
CA VAL A 389 -14.46 -24.32 -24.66
C VAL A 389 -14.34 -23.01 -25.44
N ASP A 390 -14.62 -21.89 -24.79
CA ASP A 390 -14.48 -20.54 -25.35
C ASP A 390 -13.09 -19.94 -25.09
N ILE A 391 -12.49 -20.26 -23.95
CA ILE A 391 -11.22 -19.70 -23.46
C ILE A 391 -10.32 -20.79 -22.84
N ASP A 392 -9.02 -20.55 -22.83
CA ASP A 392 -7.99 -21.40 -22.21
C ASP A 392 -7.13 -20.61 -21.22
N LYS A 393 -6.71 -21.25 -20.12
CA LYS A 393 -5.79 -20.71 -19.11
C LYS A 393 -4.42 -21.38 -19.27
N ARG A 394 -3.47 -20.67 -19.88
CA ARG A 394 -2.10 -21.14 -20.15
C ARG A 394 -1.05 -20.11 -19.72
N ASN A 395 0.24 -20.45 -19.76
CA ASN A 395 1.29 -19.43 -19.68
C ASN A 395 1.24 -18.55 -20.94
N VAL A 396 1.30 -17.24 -20.77
CA VAL A 396 1.25 -16.26 -21.87
C VAL A 396 2.50 -15.39 -21.90
N TYR A 397 2.79 -14.88 -23.09
CA TYR A 397 4.05 -14.28 -23.46
C TYR A 397 3.85 -12.90 -24.09
N GLY A 398 4.88 -12.07 -23.97
CA GLY A 398 4.83 -10.68 -24.43
C GLY A 398 6.20 -10.11 -24.73
N ILE A 399 6.23 -8.84 -25.14
CA ILE A 399 7.45 -8.11 -25.48
C ILE A 399 7.46 -6.75 -24.76
N ASP A 400 8.65 -6.22 -24.46
CA ASP A 400 8.79 -4.88 -23.90
C ASP A 400 8.74 -3.79 -24.99
N SER A 401 8.63 -2.53 -24.57
CA SER A 401 8.54 -1.38 -25.48
C SER A 401 9.85 -1.07 -26.22
N HIS A 402 10.97 -1.72 -25.85
CA HIS A 402 12.22 -1.67 -26.60
C HIS A 402 12.17 -2.67 -27.77
N THR A 403 11.76 -3.90 -27.50
CA THR A 403 11.60 -4.98 -28.48
C THR A 403 10.56 -4.63 -29.53
N HIS A 404 9.42 -4.02 -29.15
CA HIS A 404 8.45 -3.49 -30.13
C HIS A 404 9.13 -2.53 -31.13
N LYS A 405 9.97 -1.61 -30.63
CA LYS A 405 10.70 -0.65 -31.49
C LYS A 405 11.73 -1.34 -32.38
N LEU A 406 12.45 -2.34 -31.87
CA LEU A 406 13.39 -3.15 -32.67
C LEU A 406 12.66 -3.89 -33.81
N ILE A 407 11.49 -4.48 -33.54
CA ILE A 407 10.67 -5.13 -34.59
C ILE A 407 10.21 -4.09 -35.62
N LYS A 408 9.71 -2.93 -35.18
CA LYS A 408 9.24 -1.88 -36.10
C LYS A 408 10.36 -1.37 -37.02
N THR A 409 11.56 -1.12 -36.48
CA THR A 409 12.74 -0.72 -37.26
C THR A 409 13.23 -1.83 -38.20
N ALA A 410 13.12 -3.10 -37.82
CA ALA A 410 13.45 -4.22 -38.73
C ALA A 410 12.42 -4.36 -39.87
N LEU A 411 11.15 -4.00 -39.62
CA LEU A 411 10.08 -4.03 -40.61
C LEU A 411 10.09 -2.87 -41.60
N THR A 412 10.79 -1.75 -41.35
CA THR A 412 10.76 -0.54 -42.19
C THR A 412 11.06 -0.79 -43.67
N ASN A 413 11.89 -1.79 -44.01
CA ASN A 413 12.22 -2.16 -45.39
C ASN A 413 11.11 -2.96 -46.12
N VAL A 414 10.12 -3.49 -45.39
CA VAL A 414 8.99 -4.30 -45.90
C VAL A 414 7.63 -3.65 -45.61
N ILE A 415 7.61 -2.67 -44.71
CA ILE A 415 6.44 -1.92 -44.29
C ILE A 415 6.86 -0.45 -44.12
N PRO A 416 6.70 0.39 -45.16
CA PRO A 416 7.06 1.81 -45.08
C PRO A 416 6.17 2.62 -44.14
N SER A 417 4.94 2.14 -43.89
CA SER A 417 3.99 2.76 -42.95
C SER A 417 4.30 2.32 -41.52
N ASP A 418 4.66 3.30 -40.70
CA ASP A 418 4.96 3.13 -39.27
C ASP A 418 3.72 2.65 -38.49
N ALA A 419 2.52 2.99 -38.96
CA ALA A 419 1.24 2.53 -38.44
C ALA A 419 0.94 1.07 -38.84
N ASP A 420 1.20 0.67 -40.08
CA ASP A 420 1.00 -0.70 -40.56
C ASP A 420 1.97 -1.67 -39.88
N ALA A 421 3.20 -1.22 -39.60
CA ALA A 421 4.21 -2.00 -38.89
C ALA A 421 3.80 -2.21 -37.42
N THR A 422 3.29 -1.16 -36.78
CA THR A 422 2.69 -1.21 -35.43
C THR A 422 1.50 -2.17 -35.40
N GLY A 423 0.57 -2.04 -36.35
CA GLY A 423 -0.60 -2.92 -36.48
C GLY A 423 -0.24 -4.38 -36.76
N PHE A 424 0.83 -4.66 -37.53
CA PHE A 424 1.32 -6.02 -37.75
C PHE A 424 1.93 -6.65 -36.47
N ILE A 425 2.65 -5.86 -35.67
CA ILE A 425 3.12 -6.31 -34.35
C ILE A 425 1.93 -6.67 -33.47
N GLU A 426 0.99 -5.75 -33.31
CA GLU A 426 -0.09 -5.83 -32.33
C GLU A 426 -1.17 -6.86 -32.72
N SER A 427 -1.54 -6.98 -34.00
CA SER A 427 -2.62 -7.87 -34.47
C SER A 427 -2.16 -9.27 -34.92
N LYS A 428 -0.87 -9.47 -35.22
CA LYS A 428 -0.30 -10.76 -35.64
C LYS A 428 0.79 -11.26 -34.69
N ILE A 429 1.89 -10.52 -34.48
CA ILE A 429 3.04 -11.03 -33.70
C ILE A 429 2.65 -11.37 -32.26
N LEU A 430 1.91 -10.49 -31.56
CA LEU A 430 1.47 -10.75 -30.18
C LEU A 430 0.54 -11.97 -30.01
N ARG A 431 -0.13 -12.41 -31.10
CA ARG A 431 -0.95 -13.63 -31.12
C ARG A 431 -0.10 -14.87 -31.40
N TYR A 432 0.81 -14.83 -32.37
CA TYR A 432 1.66 -15.98 -32.70
C TYR A 432 2.66 -16.37 -31.60
N ILE A 433 3.08 -15.45 -30.73
CA ILE A 433 3.86 -15.77 -29.50
C ILE A 433 3.03 -16.47 -28.40
N ASN A 434 1.70 -16.54 -28.54
CA ASN A 434 0.79 -17.20 -27.61
C ASN A 434 0.08 -18.43 -28.22
N MET A 435 0.09 -18.56 -29.55
CA MET A 435 -0.39 -19.73 -30.29
C MET A 435 0.53 -20.96 -30.15
N HIS A 436 1.85 -20.76 -30.18
CA HIS A 436 2.83 -21.85 -30.30
C HIS A 436 3.89 -21.84 -29.20
N VAL A 437 3.44 -21.83 -27.94
CA VAL A 437 4.31 -21.87 -26.76
C VAL A 437 5.22 -23.12 -26.79
N PRO A 438 6.56 -22.98 -26.73
CA PRO A 438 7.45 -24.13 -26.79
C PRO A 438 7.49 -24.91 -25.46
N THR A 439 7.00 -26.14 -25.51
CA THR A 439 7.08 -27.14 -24.44
C THR A 439 8.53 -27.52 -24.15
N ASP A 440 8.95 -27.24 -22.91
CA ASP A 440 10.16 -27.66 -22.15
C ASP A 440 11.56 -27.68 -22.79
N ASP A 441 11.69 -27.38 -24.08
CA ASP A 441 12.94 -27.23 -24.81
C ASP A 441 13.60 -25.86 -24.49
N PRO A 442 14.75 -25.83 -23.76
CA PRO A 442 15.41 -24.57 -23.41
C PRO A 442 15.93 -23.81 -24.64
N GLN A 443 16.29 -24.54 -25.71
CA GLN A 443 16.80 -23.96 -26.95
C GLN A 443 15.69 -23.29 -27.75
N ARG A 444 14.45 -23.81 -27.70
CA ARG A 444 13.26 -23.11 -28.21
C ARG A 444 12.85 -21.92 -27.36
N ARG A 445 12.90 -22.02 -26.01
CA ARG A 445 12.62 -20.86 -25.12
C ARG A 445 13.57 -19.70 -25.42
N SER A 446 14.86 -19.98 -25.64
CA SER A 446 15.85 -18.96 -26.08
C SER A 446 15.61 -18.37 -27.47
N ASN A 447 14.72 -18.96 -28.28
CA ASN A 447 14.43 -18.57 -29.66
C ASN A 447 12.92 -18.38 -29.91
N HIS A 448 12.13 -18.04 -28.89
CA HIS A 448 10.66 -18.07 -28.97
C HIS A 448 10.11 -17.23 -30.14
N MET A 449 10.55 -15.97 -30.29
CA MET A 449 10.18 -15.11 -31.43
C MET A 449 10.47 -15.77 -32.79
N LEU A 450 11.64 -16.41 -32.95
CA LEU A 450 12.02 -17.09 -34.20
C LEU A 450 11.14 -18.31 -34.50
N PHE A 451 10.64 -19.00 -33.46
CA PHE A 451 9.70 -20.11 -33.61
C PHE A 451 8.31 -19.59 -34.01
N SER A 452 7.80 -18.56 -33.34
CA SER A 452 6.51 -17.93 -33.63
C SER A 452 6.46 -17.32 -35.04
N LEU A 453 7.54 -16.68 -35.49
CA LEU A 453 7.64 -16.14 -36.86
C LEU A 453 7.70 -17.24 -37.93
N LYS A 454 8.34 -18.39 -37.64
CA LYS A 454 8.34 -19.56 -38.56
C LYS A 454 6.95 -20.18 -38.69
N ALA A 455 6.21 -20.30 -37.59
CA ALA A 455 4.81 -20.72 -37.61
C ALA A 455 3.95 -19.73 -38.42
N MET A 456 4.10 -18.42 -38.15
CA MET A 456 3.43 -17.36 -38.92
C MET A 456 3.72 -17.41 -40.41
N ALA A 457 4.97 -17.67 -40.82
CA ALA A 457 5.31 -17.84 -42.22
C ALA A 457 4.63 -19.08 -42.83
N SER A 458 4.67 -20.23 -42.14
CA SER A 458 4.01 -21.46 -42.61
C SER A 458 2.50 -21.32 -42.75
N ASP A 459 1.84 -20.69 -41.76
CA ASP A 459 0.39 -20.47 -41.79
C ASP A 459 -0.01 -19.42 -42.83
N ALA A 460 0.83 -18.39 -43.05
CA ALA A 460 0.63 -17.40 -44.11
C ALA A 460 0.80 -18.01 -45.51
N GLU A 461 1.78 -18.90 -45.70
CA GLU A 461 1.98 -19.64 -46.95
C GLU A 461 0.77 -20.55 -47.26
N LEU A 462 0.29 -21.31 -46.27
CA LEU A 462 -0.93 -22.13 -46.39
C LEU A 462 -2.20 -21.29 -46.67
N ALA A 463 -2.25 -20.05 -46.18
CA ALA A 463 -3.37 -19.13 -46.40
C ALA A 463 -3.26 -18.27 -47.67
N ASN A 464 -2.14 -18.33 -48.40
CA ASN A 464 -1.79 -17.39 -49.48
C ASN A 464 -1.71 -15.91 -49.04
N ASP A 465 -1.38 -15.64 -47.77
CA ASP A 465 -1.14 -14.31 -47.20
C ASP A 465 0.32 -13.90 -47.45
N THR A 466 0.64 -13.61 -48.72
CA THR A 466 2.00 -13.22 -49.18
C THR A 466 2.58 -12.09 -48.35
N THR A 467 1.75 -11.11 -47.98
CA THR A 467 2.14 -9.95 -47.17
C THR A 467 2.62 -10.36 -45.77
N SER A 468 1.92 -11.25 -45.07
CA SER A 468 2.38 -11.74 -43.76
C SER A 468 3.59 -12.65 -43.90
N TYR A 469 3.67 -13.45 -44.97
CA TYR A 469 4.82 -14.30 -45.26
C TYR A 469 6.11 -13.49 -45.43
N GLU A 470 6.12 -12.48 -46.30
CA GLU A 470 7.28 -11.60 -46.55
C GLU A 470 7.74 -10.87 -45.28
N ARG A 471 6.79 -10.31 -44.52
CA ARG A 471 7.05 -9.62 -43.24
C ARG A 471 7.67 -10.57 -42.20
N ALA A 472 7.16 -11.79 -42.09
CA ALA A 472 7.71 -12.81 -41.20
C ALA A 472 9.11 -13.27 -41.64
N GLN A 473 9.33 -13.53 -42.94
CA GLN A 473 10.62 -13.95 -43.47
C GLN A 473 11.71 -12.88 -43.31
N SER A 474 11.36 -11.59 -43.45
CA SER A 474 12.29 -10.49 -43.20
C SER A 474 12.77 -10.47 -41.75
N LEU A 475 11.85 -10.58 -40.77
CA LEU A 475 12.21 -10.66 -39.35
C LEU A 475 13.02 -11.93 -39.02
N ILE A 476 12.66 -13.09 -39.60
CA ILE A 476 13.45 -14.33 -39.52
C ILE A 476 14.88 -14.08 -40.02
N GLN A 477 15.07 -13.32 -41.11
CA GLN A 477 16.37 -12.99 -41.64
C GLN A 477 17.14 -11.98 -40.76
N SER A 478 16.49 -10.97 -40.20
CA SER A 478 17.10 -10.08 -39.22
C SER A 478 17.61 -10.84 -37.98
N ILE A 479 16.84 -11.79 -37.46
CA ILE A 479 17.26 -12.65 -36.34
C ILE A 479 18.47 -13.50 -36.72
N LYS A 480 18.47 -14.15 -37.90
CA LYS A 480 19.63 -14.90 -38.42
C LYS A 480 20.89 -14.03 -38.55
N SER A 481 20.72 -12.74 -38.90
CA SER A 481 21.80 -11.75 -38.98
C SER A 481 22.23 -11.17 -37.62
N GLY A 482 21.65 -11.64 -36.50
CA GLY A 482 22.05 -11.28 -35.14
C GLY A 482 21.13 -10.32 -34.38
N LEU A 483 19.96 -9.96 -34.92
CA LEU A 483 18.98 -9.15 -34.19
C LEU A 483 18.35 -9.96 -33.06
N SER A 484 18.62 -9.57 -31.81
CA SER A 484 17.95 -10.13 -30.63
C SER A 484 16.56 -9.53 -30.48
N LEU A 485 15.53 -10.38 -30.44
CA LEU A 485 14.14 -10.00 -30.19
C LEU A 485 13.59 -10.83 -29.00
N PRO A 486 13.79 -10.36 -27.75
CA PRO A 486 13.36 -11.06 -26.56
C PRO A 486 11.84 -11.28 -26.48
N VAL A 487 11.44 -12.39 -25.85
CA VAL A 487 10.05 -12.65 -25.48
C VAL A 487 10.03 -13.01 -23.99
N TYR A 488 9.14 -12.36 -23.24
CA TYR A 488 9.06 -12.44 -21.79
C TYR A 488 7.85 -13.27 -21.36
N ASP A 489 8.05 -14.09 -20.34
CA ASP A 489 7.00 -14.84 -19.64
C ASP A 489 6.21 -13.87 -18.75
N LYS A 490 4.88 -13.81 -18.91
CA LYS A 490 3.97 -13.02 -18.06
C LYS A 490 3.29 -13.88 -16.98
N GLY A 491 3.59 -15.18 -16.93
CA GLY A 491 2.88 -16.15 -16.10
C GLY A 491 1.56 -16.59 -16.74
N HIS A 492 0.62 -17.04 -15.90
CA HIS A 492 -0.68 -17.52 -16.35
C HIS A 492 -1.57 -16.39 -16.89
N GLY A 493 -1.95 -16.51 -18.17
CA GLY A 493 -2.91 -15.66 -18.86
C GLY A 493 -4.18 -16.41 -19.27
N VAL A 494 -5.03 -15.74 -20.06
CA VAL A 494 -6.22 -16.33 -20.68
C VAL A 494 -6.24 -16.03 -22.19
N ILE A 495 -6.48 -17.05 -23.01
CA ILE A 495 -6.51 -16.98 -24.48
C ILE A 495 -7.91 -17.32 -24.99
N CYS A 496 -8.40 -16.61 -26.02
CA CYS A 496 -9.62 -16.95 -26.75
C CYS A 496 -9.44 -18.23 -27.60
N LEU A 497 -10.18 -19.29 -27.30
CA LEU A 497 -10.28 -20.50 -28.13
C LEU A 497 -11.40 -20.40 -29.18
N ASN A 498 -12.43 -19.59 -28.93
CA ASN A 498 -13.61 -19.50 -29.79
C ASN A 498 -13.22 -19.08 -31.21
N ARG A 499 -13.53 -19.92 -32.21
CA ARG A 499 -13.13 -19.72 -33.61
C ARG A 499 -13.76 -18.48 -34.27
N ASN A 500 -14.85 -17.98 -33.72
CA ASN A 500 -15.51 -16.76 -34.18
C ASN A 500 -15.02 -15.50 -33.44
N GLY A 501 -14.15 -15.68 -32.43
CA GLY A 501 -13.76 -14.63 -31.49
C GLY A 501 -14.86 -14.28 -30.48
N PHE A 502 -14.68 -13.17 -29.79
CA PHE A 502 -15.72 -12.49 -29.01
C PHE A 502 -16.01 -11.12 -29.60
N LYS A 503 -17.23 -10.63 -29.39
CA LYS A 503 -17.69 -9.35 -29.93
C LYS A 503 -17.55 -8.24 -28.90
N LYS A 504 -17.38 -7.01 -29.38
CA LYS A 504 -17.50 -5.82 -28.54
C LYS A 504 -18.81 -5.89 -27.70
N ASN A 505 -18.71 -5.47 -26.44
CA ASN A 505 -19.77 -5.52 -25.42
C ASN A 505 -20.10 -6.93 -24.86
N ASP A 506 -19.48 -8.02 -25.34
CA ASP A 506 -19.66 -9.36 -24.77
C ASP A 506 -19.41 -9.38 -23.25
N PHE A 507 -20.30 -10.05 -22.51
CA PHE A 507 -20.01 -10.48 -21.15
C PHE A 507 -18.95 -11.59 -21.20
N ILE A 508 -17.84 -11.38 -20.49
CA ILE A 508 -16.76 -12.37 -20.40
C ILE A 508 -16.99 -13.28 -19.19
N VAL A 509 -17.08 -12.72 -17.98
CA VAL A 509 -17.21 -13.47 -16.72
C VAL A 509 -17.50 -12.51 -15.54
N GLU A 510 -18.02 -13.01 -14.42
CA GLU A 510 -17.91 -12.31 -13.14
C GLU A 510 -16.49 -12.49 -12.55
N TYR A 511 -15.90 -11.44 -12.00
CA TYR A 511 -14.66 -11.51 -11.23
C TYR A 511 -15.01 -11.89 -9.78
N VAL A 512 -14.89 -13.18 -9.44
CA VAL A 512 -15.26 -13.72 -8.11
C VAL A 512 -14.03 -13.99 -7.24
N GLY A 513 -14.20 -13.85 -5.92
CA GLY A 513 -13.15 -14.10 -4.92
C GLY A 513 -13.62 -13.80 -3.49
N GLU A 514 -12.70 -13.88 -2.53
CA GLU A 514 -13.00 -13.61 -1.10
C GLU A 514 -13.17 -12.11 -0.87
N VAL A 515 -14.33 -11.68 -0.36
CA VAL A 515 -14.64 -10.25 -0.14
C VAL A 515 -14.42 -9.86 1.32
N TYR A 516 -13.64 -8.81 1.52
CA TYR A 516 -13.24 -8.29 2.81
C TYR A 516 -13.72 -6.85 3.03
N PRO A 517 -14.13 -6.48 4.27
CA PRO A 517 -14.30 -5.08 4.63
C PRO A 517 -12.93 -4.38 4.69
N PRO A 518 -12.87 -3.06 4.45
CA PRO A 518 -11.63 -2.30 4.51
C PRO A 518 -10.81 -2.50 5.79
N TRP A 519 -11.44 -2.58 6.97
CA TRP A 519 -10.71 -2.79 8.22
C TRP A 519 -9.85 -4.07 8.17
N ARG A 520 -10.43 -5.20 7.75
CA ARG A 520 -9.76 -6.51 7.67
C ARG A 520 -8.76 -6.60 6.53
N TRP A 521 -9.07 -6.02 5.37
CA TRP A 521 -8.16 -6.00 4.22
C TRP A 521 -6.81 -5.36 4.56
N PHE A 522 -6.83 -4.23 5.29
CA PHE A 522 -5.59 -3.57 5.71
C PHE A 522 -4.82 -4.31 6.82
N GLU A 523 -5.43 -5.25 7.54
CA GLU A 523 -4.68 -6.21 8.39
C GLU A 523 -3.96 -7.25 7.55
N LYS A 524 -4.68 -7.87 6.60
CA LYS A 524 -4.13 -8.86 5.65
C LYS A 524 -2.88 -8.30 4.95
N GLN A 525 -2.97 -7.07 4.47
CA GLN A 525 -1.87 -6.32 3.86
C GLN A 525 -0.73 -5.96 4.84
N ALA A 526 -1.04 -5.68 6.12
CA ALA A 526 -0.01 -5.42 7.14
C ALA A 526 0.79 -6.68 7.50
N VAL A 527 0.14 -7.85 7.58
CA VAL A 527 0.81 -9.15 7.84
C VAL A 527 1.65 -9.56 6.62
N LEU A 528 1.13 -9.42 5.39
CA LEU A 528 1.90 -9.66 4.16
C LEU A 528 3.19 -8.81 4.10
N LYS A 529 3.13 -7.52 4.43
CA LYS A 529 4.30 -6.63 4.48
C LYS A 529 5.29 -6.99 5.59
N GLN A 530 4.82 -7.52 6.72
CA GLN A 530 5.70 -8.07 7.76
C GLN A 530 6.38 -9.36 7.28
N PHE A 531 5.64 -10.26 6.64
CA PHE A 531 6.17 -11.50 6.05
C PHE A 531 7.27 -11.21 5.03
N GLN A 532 7.00 -10.39 4.01
CA GLN A 532 7.99 -9.99 2.99
C GLN A 532 9.29 -9.44 3.61
N LYS A 533 9.18 -8.69 4.71
CA LYS A 533 10.32 -8.11 5.43
C LYS A 533 11.12 -9.15 6.22
N VAL A 534 10.48 -10.19 6.77
CA VAL A 534 11.15 -11.23 7.57
C VAL A 534 11.94 -12.20 6.68
N TYR A 535 11.32 -12.73 5.62
CA TYR A 535 11.96 -13.72 4.75
C TYR A 535 12.80 -13.08 3.63
N MET A 536 12.89 -11.74 3.59
CA MET A 536 13.61 -10.96 2.58
C MET A 536 13.26 -11.36 1.13
N THR A 537 12.03 -11.80 0.91
CA THR A 537 11.58 -12.35 -0.37
C THR A 537 11.32 -11.22 -1.38
N PRO A 538 12.00 -11.20 -2.54
CA PRO A 538 11.68 -10.26 -3.63
C PRO A 538 10.39 -10.63 -4.38
N PHE A 539 9.72 -11.71 -3.96
CA PHE A 539 8.46 -12.18 -4.53
C PHE A 539 7.39 -11.08 -4.51
N SER A 540 7.05 -10.62 -5.72
CA SER A 540 5.69 -10.16 -6.01
C SER A 540 4.76 -11.34 -5.77
N PHE A 541 4.04 -11.32 -4.65
CA PHE A 541 2.83 -12.12 -4.52
C PHE A 541 1.85 -11.63 -5.58
N GLY A 542 1.18 -12.56 -6.28
CA GLY A 542 0.20 -12.16 -7.28
C GLY A 542 -0.91 -11.35 -6.62
N PHE A 543 -1.00 -10.06 -6.94
CA PHE A 543 -2.04 -9.17 -6.45
C PHE A 543 -3.34 -9.44 -7.22
N TYR A 544 -4.05 -10.51 -6.84
CA TYR A 544 -5.34 -10.91 -7.40
C TYR A 544 -6.51 -10.13 -6.76
N ASN A 545 -6.24 -8.94 -6.24
CA ASN A 545 -7.22 -8.13 -5.52
C ASN A 545 -7.75 -6.98 -6.39
N ILE A 546 -9.04 -6.70 -6.27
CA ILE A 546 -9.73 -5.62 -6.95
C ILE A 546 -10.63 -4.86 -5.97
N LEU A 547 -10.73 -3.55 -6.15
CA LEU A 547 -11.61 -2.70 -5.35
C LEU A 547 -13.03 -2.81 -5.91
N LEU A 548 -14.00 -3.14 -5.05
CA LEU A 548 -15.42 -3.08 -5.36
C LEU A 548 -15.97 -1.78 -4.76
N GLU A 549 -16.27 -0.81 -5.63
CA GLU A 549 -16.93 0.44 -5.25
C GLU A 549 -18.44 0.33 -5.48
N ARG A 550 -19.26 0.70 -4.48
CA ARG A 550 -20.71 0.82 -4.65
C ARG A 550 -21.03 2.03 -5.51
N HIS A 551 -21.98 1.90 -6.43
CA HIS A 551 -22.49 3.04 -7.19
C HIS A 551 -23.21 4.05 -6.29
N ARG A 552 -23.01 5.34 -6.59
CA ARG A 552 -23.48 6.46 -5.76
C ARG A 552 -25.00 6.62 -5.74
N ASP A 553 -25.66 6.22 -6.82
CA ASP A 553 -27.11 6.30 -7.01
C ASP A 553 -27.90 5.17 -6.31
N ASP A 554 -27.23 4.19 -5.71
CA ASP A 554 -27.85 3.20 -4.84
C ASP A 554 -28.39 3.83 -3.54
N GLY A 555 -29.52 3.33 -3.03
CA GLY A 555 -30.20 3.90 -1.86
C GLY A 555 -29.40 3.86 -0.56
N LEU A 556 -28.40 2.98 -0.42
CA LEU A 556 -27.46 2.97 0.72
C LEU A 556 -26.17 3.76 0.44
N GLY A 557 -26.02 4.31 -0.77
CA GLY A 557 -24.94 5.20 -1.18
C GLY A 557 -23.60 4.52 -1.43
N TYR A 558 -22.59 5.38 -1.56
CA TYR A 558 -21.20 5.04 -1.80
C TYR A 558 -20.57 4.28 -0.63
N ASP A 559 -19.79 3.25 -0.94
CA ASP A 559 -18.93 2.50 -0.01
C ASP A 559 -17.91 1.68 -0.81
N VAL A 560 -16.92 1.08 -0.13
CA VAL A 560 -15.89 0.25 -0.75
C VAL A 560 -15.68 -1.07 -0.01
N LEU A 561 -15.38 -2.12 -0.78
CA LEU A 561 -14.99 -3.46 -0.35
C LEU A 561 -13.77 -3.93 -1.16
N TYR A 562 -13.02 -4.89 -0.64
CA TYR A 562 -11.89 -5.50 -1.36
C TYR A 562 -12.20 -6.95 -1.68
N LEU A 563 -12.19 -7.32 -2.96
CA LEU A 563 -12.33 -8.71 -3.42
C LEU A 563 -10.96 -9.25 -3.77
N ASP A 564 -10.57 -10.40 -3.22
CA ASP A 564 -9.28 -11.06 -3.44
C ASP A 564 -9.46 -12.48 -3.99
N ALA A 565 -9.02 -12.69 -5.23
CA ALA A 565 -9.12 -13.95 -5.94
C ALA A 565 -7.86 -14.84 -5.83
N CYS A 566 -7.03 -14.64 -4.79
CA CYS A 566 -5.80 -15.41 -4.57
C CYS A 566 -6.05 -16.89 -4.27
N ARG A 567 -7.00 -17.19 -3.37
CA ARG A 567 -7.35 -18.57 -2.95
C ARG A 567 -8.53 -19.14 -3.74
N LYS A 568 -9.66 -18.42 -3.66
CA LYS A 568 -10.94 -18.77 -4.27
C LYS A 568 -11.16 -17.78 -5.40
N GLY A 569 -11.48 -18.26 -6.59
CA GLY A 569 -11.63 -17.41 -7.77
C GLY A 569 -11.68 -18.24 -9.03
N ASN A 570 -12.22 -17.66 -10.11
CA ASN A 570 -12.27 -18.27 -11.43
C ASN A 570 -11.10 -17.75 -12.30
N TYR A 571 -11.18 -17.92 -13.63
CA TYR A 571 -10.13 -17.46 -14.54
C TYR A 571 -10.02 -15.93 -14.67
N ALA A 572 -10.95 -15.14 -14.13
CA ALA A 572 -10.93 -13.67 -14.22
C ALA A 572 -9.64 -13.08 -13.63
N SER A 573 -9.13 -13.67 -12.53
CA SER A 573 -7.86 -13.30 -11.88
C SER A 573 -6.61 -13.66 -12.69
N ARG A 574 -6.78 -14.22 -13.90
CA ARG A 574 -5.72 -14.65 -14.81
C ARG A 574 -5.74 -13.89 -16.14
N LEU A 575 -6.63 -12.91 -16.33
CA LEU A 575 -6.47 -11.95 -17.44
C LEU A 575 -5.26 -11.06 -17.13
N SER A 576 -4.33 -10.94 -18.08
CA SER A 576 -3.08 -10.21 -17.88
C SER A 576 -3.23 -8.71 -18.13
N HIS A 577 -2.27 -7.92 -17.65
CA HIS A 577 -2.26 -6.48 -17.89
C HIS A 577 -1.95 -6.15 -19.37
N SER A 578 -2.74 -5.24 -19.96
CA SER A 578 -2.33 -4.47 -21.14
C SER A 578 -2.58 -2.97 -20.97
N CYS A 579 -1.65 -2.15 -21.48
CA CYS A 579 -1.85 -0.70 -21.63
C CYS A 579 -2.77 -0.34 -22.81
N SER A 580 -3.11 -1.32 -23.65
CA SER A 580 -4.17 -1.26 -24.67
C SER A 580 -5.03 -2.52 -24.49
N PRO A 581 -5.97 -2.49 -23.53
CA PRO A 581 -6.73 -3.66 -23.16
C PRO A 581 -7.81 -4.02 -24.19
N ASN A 582 -8.26 -5.27 -24.19
CA ASN A 582 -9.43 -5.72 -24.94
C ASN A 582 -10.62 -6.07 -24.05
N CYS A 583 -10.42 -6.17 -22.73
CA CYS A 583 -11.43 -6.31 -21.71
C CYS A 583 -11.39 -5.15 -20.70
N THR A 584 -12.48 -4.90 -19.98
CA THR A 584 -12.49 -4.05 -18.77
C THR A 584 -13.32 -4.69 -17.67
N SER A 585 -13.00 -4.38 -16.41
CA SER A 585 -13.84 -4.65 -15.24
C SER A 585 -14.85 -3.50 -15.03
N VAL A 586 -16.06 -3.84 -14.58
CA VAL A 586 -17.16 -2.90 -14.30
C VAL A 586 -17.95 -3.38 -13.09
N CYS A 587 -18.30 -2.49 -12.15
CA CYS A 587 -19.21 -2.82 -11.05
C CYS A 587 -20.67 -2.68 -11.52
N VAL A 588 -21.52 -3.68 -11.26
CA VAL A 588 -22.96 -3.68 -11.57
C VAL A 588 -23.78 -4.28 -10.43
N ALA A 589 -25.07 -3.93 -10.34
CA ALA A 589 -26.02 -4.60 -9.46
C ALA A 589 -26.67 -5.81 -10.18
N ALA A 590 -26.55 -7.01 -9.60
CA ALA A 590 -27.12 -8.26 -10.11
C ALA A 590 -27.56 -9.15 -8.94
N ASN A 591 -28.67 -9.89 -9.09
CA ASN A 591 -29.24 -10.74 -8.03
C ASN A 591 -29.34 -10.06 -6.63
N GLY A 592 -29.65 -8.76 -6.60
CA GLY A 592 -29.78 -7.98 -5.36
C GLY A 592 -28.45 -7.70 -4.61
N ARG A 593 -27.29 -7.90 -5.26
CA ARG A 593 -25.97 -7.53 -4.75
C ARG A 593 -25.16 -6.77 -5.80
N PHE A 594 -24.08 -6.12 -5.39
CA PHE A 594 -23.03 -5.70 -6.32
C PHE A 594 -22.15 -6.88 -6.76
N ALA A 595 -21.70 -6.81 -8.01
CA ALA A 595 -20.85 -7.77 -8.70
C ALA A 595 -19.85 -7.02 -9.57
N ILE A 596 -18.62 -7.54 -9.70
CA ILE A 596 -17.66 -7.04 -10.69
C ILE A 596 -17.74 -7.94 -11.91
N ILE A 597 -18.11 -7.39 -13.05
CA ILE A 597 -18.15 -8.09 -14.34
C ILE A 597 -16.96 -7.70 -15.20
N VAL A 598 -16.48 -8.65 -16.00
CA VAL A 598 -15.51 -8.42 -17.08
C VAL A 598 -16.26 -8.43 -18.41
N ILE A 599 -16.01 -7.44 -19.25
CA ILE A 599 -16.66 -7.26 -20.56
C ILE A 599 -15.63 -6.95 -21.65
N ALA A 600 -15.97 -7.24 -22.92
CA ALA A 600 -15.13 -6.92 -24.07
C ALA A 600 -15.27 -5.44 -24.51
N LEU A 601 -14.17 -4.69 -24.56
CA LEU A 601 -14.10 -3.30 -25.05
C LEU A 601 -14.17 -3.20 -26.58
N ARG A 602 -13.74 -4.25 -27.28
CA ARG A 602 -13.71 -4.39 -28.73
C ARG A 602 -13.85 -5.87 -29.10
N ASP A 603 -13.97 -6.17 -30.40
CA ASP A 603 -13.85 -7.54 -30.88
C ASP A 603 -12.48 -8.14 -30.49
N ILE A 604 -12.50 -9.41 -30.06
CA ILE A 604 -11.34 -10.19 -29.59
C ILE A 604 -11.17 -11.37 -30.52
N ALA A 605 -10.03 -11.46 -31.20
CA ALA A 605 -9.81 -12.46 -32.23
C ALA A 605 -9.53 -13.87 -31.65
N PRO A 606 -9.72 -14.96 -32.43
CA PRO A 606 -9.28 -16.29 -32.04
C PRO A 606 -7.76 -16.32 -31.76
N ASN A 607 -7.36 -17.03 -30.72
CA ASN A 607 -6.01 -17.04 -30.14
C ASN A 607 -5.48 -15.67 -29.66
N GLU A 608 -6.34 -14.67 -29.49
CA GLU A 608 -5.96 -13.42 -28.81
C GLU A 608 -6.01 -13.59 -27.28
N GLU A 609 -5.10 -12.91 -26.59
CA GLU A 609 -5.01 -12.89 -25.13
C GLU A 609 -6.01 -11.90 -24.54
N LEU A 610 -6.81 -12.34 -23.57
CA LEU A 610 -7.76 -11.49 -22.87
C LEU A 610 -6.99 -10.69 -21.80
N THR A 611 -7.08 -9.36 -21.89
CA THR A 611 -6.30 -8.42 -21.07
C THR A 611 -7.12 -7.21 -20.66
N PHE A 612 -6.92 -6.73 -19.43
CA PHE A 612 -7.50 -5.48 -18.93
C PHE A 612 -6.42 -4.56 -18.34
N ASP A 613 -6.72 -3.27 -18.19
CA ASP A 613 -5.82 -2.36 -17.46
C ASP A 613 -6.06 -2.51 -15.95
N TYR A 614 -5.01 -2.89 -15.21
CA TYR A 614 -5.08 -3.12 -13.77
C TYR A 614 -5.27 -1.83 -12.96
N HIS A 615 -5.01 -0.66 -13.57
CA HIS A 615 -5.08 0.66 -12.92
C HIS A 615 -4.33 0.75 -11.56
N SER A 616 -3.33 -0.11 -11.36
CA SER A 616 -2.69 -0.32 -10.06
C SER A 616 -1.72 0.80 -9.72
N VAL A 617 -1.69 1.19 -8.45
CA VAL A 617 -0.86 2.28 -7.93
C VAL A 617 -0.09 1.79 -6.69
N THR A 618 1.18 2.18 -6.57
CA THR A 618 2.00 1.90 -5.38
C THR A 618 2.76 3.13 -4.88
N GLU A 619 2.89 3.22 -3.55
CA GLU A 619 3.75 4.15 -2.83
C GLU A 619 5.23 3.70 -2.81
N SER A 620 5.55 2.50 -3.33
CA SER A 620 6.88 1.89 -3.31
C SER A 620 7.66 2.13 -4.61
N PRO A 621 8.79 2.88 -4.58
CA PRO A 621 9.59 3.12 -5.78
C PRO A 621 10.20 1.85 -6.37
N GLU A 622 10.52 0.87 -5.51
CA GLU A 622 11.16 -0.39 -5.92
C GLU A 622 10.14 -1.35 -6.56
N GLU A 623 8.91 -1.38 -6.06
CA GLU A 623 7.81 -2.13 -6.67
C GLU A 623 7.47 -1.57 -8.06
N ALA A 624 7.28 -0.26 -8.18
CA ALA A 624 7.01 0.42 -9.46
C ALA A 624 8.17 0.35 -10.47
N LYS A 625 9.38 0.01 -10.01
CA LYS A 625 10.58 -0.25 -10.82
C LYS A 625 10.64 -1.70 -11.31
N ASN A 626 10.19 -2.65 -10.49
CA ASN A 626 10.18 -4.08 -10.82
C ASN A 626 8.91 -4.51 -11.57
N ALA A 627 7.84 -3.71 -11.53
CA ALA A 627 6.57 -3.90 -12.25
C ALA A 627 6.65 -3.62 -13.77
N VAL A 628 7.64 -4.16 -14.47
CA VAL A 628 7.87 -3.96 -15.92
C VAL A 628 6.70 -4.52 -16.75
N CYS A 629 6.21 -3.74 -17.73
CA CYS A 629 5.10 -4.15 -18.59
C CYS A 629 5.58 -4.81 -19.89
N PHE A 630 5.08 -6.03 -20.15
CA PHE A 630 5.35 -6.81 -21.36
C PHE A 630 4.13 -6.90 -22.29
N CYS A 631 3.21 -5.93 -22.27
CA CYS A 631 1.99 -5.99 -23.10
C CYS A 631 2.27 -5.89 -24.61
N GLY A 632 3.46 -5.42 -25.01
CA GLY A 632 3.89 -5.37 -26.40
C GLY A 632 3.27 -4.29 -27.29
N TRP A 633 2.35 -3.47 -26.77
CA TRP A 633 1.73 -2.36 -27.50
C TRP A 633 2.63 -1.13 -27.59
N SER A 634 2.47 -0.38 -28.67
CA SER A 634 3.13 0.90 -28.97
C SER A 634 2.92 1.95 -27.86
N ILE A 635 1.68 2.07 -27.35
CA ILE A 635 1.29 2.98 -26.27
C ILE A 635 1.65 2.49 -24.85
N CYS A 636 2.54 1.49 -24.72
CA CYS A 636 2.90 0.90 -23.44
C CYS A 636 3.55 1.90 -22.46
N ARG A 637 2.99 2.02 -21.25
CA ARG A 637 3.49 2.84 -20.13
C ARG A 637 4.85 2.39 -19.56
N GLY A 638 5.43 1.30 -20.10
CA GLY A 638 6.64 0.64 -19.62
C GLY A 638 6.48 -0.15 -18.31
N ARG A 639 5.43 0.11 -17.53
CA ARG A 639 5.13 -0.52 -16.24
C ARG A 639 3.62 -0.80 -16.08
N TYR A 640 3.28 -1.83 -15.31
CA TYR A 640 1.88 -2.19 -15.02
C TYR A 640 1.35 -1.63 -13.69
N VAL A 641 2.24 -1.15 -12.81
CA VAL A 641 1.89 -0.39 -11.60
C VAL A 641 2.45 1.03 -11.70
N GLN A 642 1.60 2.04 -11.49
CA GLN A 642 1.99 3.44 -11.44
C GLN A 642 2.59 3.79 -10.07
N PHE A 643 3.67 4.57 -10.07
CA PHE A 643 4.22 5.13 -8.84
C PHE A 643 3.45 6.39 -8.44
N ALA A 644 2.86 6.41 -7.24
CA ALA A 644 2.39 7.63 -6.60
C ALA A 644 3.42 8.06 -5.55
N GLY A 645 4.00 9.25 -5.74
CA GLY A 645 4.95 9.80 -4.76
C GLY A 645 4.25 10.10 -3.42
N PRO A 646 4.91 9.91 -2.27
CA PRO A 646 4.29 10.05 -0.94
C PRO A 646 3.78 11.46 -0.60
N ASP A 647 4.18 12.47 -1.39
CA ASP A 647 3.77 13.88 -1.33
C ASP A 647 3.08 14.37 -2.63
N GLN A 648 2.86 13.48 -3.61
CA GLN A 648 2.22 13.84 -4.88
C GLN A 648 0.75 14.20 -4.64
N PHE A 649 0.27 15.24 -5.33
CA PHE A 649 -1.10 15.79 -5.20
C PHE A 649 -1.55 16.06 -3.73
N GLN A 650 -0.62 16.47 -2.86
CA GLN A 650 -0.88 16.82 -1.45
C GLN A 650 -0.58 18.29 -1.12
N GLN A 651 -0.38 19.16 -2.10
CA GLN A 651 0.01 20.56 -1.88
C GLN A 651 -1.07 21.35 -1.13
N VAL A 652 -2.32 21.27 -1.59
CA VAL A 652 -3.48 21.88 -0.90
C VAL A 652 -3.66 21.27 0.49
N LEU A 653 -3.52 19.95 0.62
CA LEU A 653 -3.66 19.22 1.88
C LEU A 653 -2.61 19.63 2.92
N ASN A 654 -1.34 19.75 2.52
CA ASN A 654 -0.25 20.12 3.41
C ASN A 654 -0.34 21.57 3.89
N VAL A 655 -0.92 22.48 3.09
CA VAL A 655 -1.09 23.91 3.46
C VAL A 655 -2.39 24.14 4.25
N HIS A 656 -3.53 23.68 3.75
CA HIS A 656 -4.85 24.02 4.28
C HIS A 656 -5.43 22.97 5.24
N HIS A 657 -4.89 21.75 5.24
CA HIS A 657 -5.37 20.62 6.03
C HIS A 657 -4.23 19.97 6.83
N GLY A 658 -3.32 20.80 7.34
CA GLY A 658 -2.22 20.40 8.24
C GLY A 658 -2.71 19.82 9.58
N PHE A 659 -1.78 19.36 10.42
CA PHE A 659 -2.13 18.62 11.65
C PHE A 659 -2.98 19.46 12.64
N THR A 660 -2.69 20.75 12.77
CA THR A 660 -3.46 21.69 13.59
C THR A 660 -4.89 21.85 13.06
N GLN A 661 -5.05 21.97 11.74
CA GLN A 661 -6.33 22.10 11.04
C GLN A 661 -7.17 20.82 11.16
N ARG A 662 -6.57 19.64 10.98
CA ARG A 662 -7.26 18.35 11.16
C ARG A 662 -7.67 18.12 12.61
N THR A 663 -6.86 18.56 13.57
CA THR A 663 -7.21 18.52 15.01
C THR A 663 -8.35 19.48 15.34
N SER A 664 -8.32 20.71 14.80
CA SER A 664 -9.42 21.67 14.92
C SER A 664 -10.73 21.11 14.34
N LEU A 665 -10.68 20.52 13.14
CA LEU A 665 -11.84 19.92 12.49
C LEU A 665 -12.39 18.70 13.25
N LEU A 666 -11.52 17.83 13.76
CA LEU A 666 -11.94 16.72 14.62
C LEU A 666 -12.56 17.22 15.93
N LEU A 667 -11.97 18.25 16.56
CA LEU A 667 -12.51 18.86 17.78
C LEU A 667 -13.86 19.54 17.53
N ARG A 668 -14.05 20.20 16.38
CA ARG A 668 -15.37 20.67 15.91
C ARG A 668 -16.35 19.51 15.79
N ALA A 669 -15.97 18.41 15.16
CA ALA A 669 -16.83 17.24 15.01
C ALA A 669 -17.21 16.57 16.36
N CYS A 670 -16.35 16.67 17.37
CA CYS A 670 -16.59 16.16 18.72
C CYS A 670 -17.50 17.03 19.60
N VAL A 671 -17.85 18.25 19.16
CA VAL A 671 -18.49 19.28 19.99
C VAL A 671 -19.69 19.97 19.31
N GLU A 672 -19.64 20.16 17.99
CA GLU A 672 -20.76 20.68 17.20
C GLU A 672 -21.79 19.58 16.94
N PRO A 673 -23.09 19.81 17.18
CA PRO A 673 -24.13 18.86 16.82
C PRO A 673 -24.22 18.69 15.29
N LEU A 674 -24.73 17.54 14.84
CA LEU A 674 -24.96 17.29 13.42
C LEU A 674 -26.11 18.18 12.91
N SER A 675 -25.83 19.08 11.97
CA SER A 675 -26.82 20.05 11.45
C SER A 675 -27.58 19.54 10.22
N SER A 676 -28.53 20.33 9.72
CA SER A 676 -29.18 20.11 8.42
C SER A 676 -28.22 20.31 7.24
N SER A 677 -27.31 21.29 7.33
CA SER A 677 -26.27 21.53 6.31
C SER A 677 -25.31 20.34 6.21
N ASP A 678 -24.92 19.75 7.35
CA ASP A 678 -24.05 18.58 7.37
C ASP A 678 -24.71 17.37 6.67
N ARG A 679 -26.01 17.14 6.91
CA ARG A 679 -26.80 16.07 6.27
C ARG A 679 -26.99 16.30 4.77
N GLY A 680 -27.30 17.53 4.34
CA GLY A 680 -27.40 17.88 2.92
C GLY A 680 -26.07 17.70 2.15
N ARG A 681 -24.92 17.92 2.82
CA ARG A 681 -23.60 17.66 2.25
C ARG A 681 -23.29 16.16 2.15
N LEU A 682 -23.62 15.37 3.17
CA LEU A 682 -23.51 13.91 3.13
C LEU A 682 -24.35 13.33 1.98
N GLN A 683 -25.56 13.86 1.77
CA GLN A 683 -26.44 13.50 0.66
C GLN A 683 -25.83 13.88 -0.70
N LYS A 684 -25.31 15.11 -0.87
CA LYS A 684 -24.65 15.56 -2.11
C LYS A 684 -23.49 14.64 -2.54
N TRP A 685 -22.73 14.12 -1.57
CA TRP A 685 -21.60 13.22 -1.83
C TRP A 685 -21.96 11.73 -1.71
N HIS A 686 -23.25 11.40 -1.54
CA HIS A 686 -23.78 10.04 -1.47
C HIS A 686 -23.20 9.18 -0.32
N PHE A 687 -22.71 9.80 0.75
CA PHE A 687 -22.30 9.12 1.99
C PHE A 687 -23.54 8.81 2.83
N MET A 688 -24.25 7.74 2.48
CA MET A 688 -25.50 7.29 3.10
C MET A 688 -25.27 6.03 3.98
N GLY A 689 -26.30 5.22 4.21
CA GLY A 689 -26.31 4.17 5.24
C GLY A 689 -25.17 3.15 5.18
N SER A 690 -24.68 2.75 4.00
CA SER A 690 -23.61 1.74 3.91
C SER A 690 -22.38 2.13 4.75
N VAL A 691 -21.94 3.40 4.60
CA VAL A 691 -20.85 4.01 5.36
C VAL A 691 -21.30 4.56 6.70
N LEU A 692 -22.49 5.17 6.81
CA LEU A 692 -22.90 5.87 8.04
C LEU A 692 -23.53 4.99 9.12
N ASP A 693 -24.22 3.89 8.79
CA ASP A 693 -25.02 3.14 9.76
C ASP A 693 -24.13 2.52 10.85
N GLY A 694 -24.51 2.72 12.12
CA GLY A 694 -23.71 2.32 13.27
C GLY A 694 -22.57 3.27 13.65
N LEU A 695 -22.43 4.43 13.01
CA LEU A 695 -21.57 5.51 13.49
C LEU A 695 -22.30 6.43 14.48
N PRO A 696 -21.65 6.90 15.56
CA PRO A 696 -22.20 7.96 16.43
C PRO A 696 -22.21 9.32 15.71
N GLU A 697 -23.06 10.26 16.15
CA GLU A 697 -23.26 11.54 15.46
C GLU A 697 -21.97 12.35 15.23
N TRP A 698 -21.00 12.31 16.16
CA TRP A 698 -19.71 13.00 15.98
C TRP A 698 -18.89 12.46 14.82
N ALA A 699 -19.02 11.16 14.50
CA ALA A 699 -18.30 10.52 13.39
C ALA A 699 -19.00 10.84 12.05
N VAL A 700 -20.34 10.90 12.04
CA VAL A 700 -21.14 11.40 10.91
C VAL A 700 -20.85 12.88 10.63
N LYS A 701 -20.73 13.69 11.69
CA LYS A 701 -20.31 15.10 11.63
C LYS A 701 -18.88 15.23 11.10
N PHE A 702 -17.94 14.40 11.57
CA PHE A 702 -16.57 14.36 11.03
C PHE A 702 -16.57 14.06 9.53
N ALA A 703 -17.33 13.05 9.08
CA ALA A 703 -17.45 12.72 7.67
C ALA A 703 -17.93 13.94 6.85
N SER A 704 -18.98 14.64 7.32
CA SER A 704 -19.47 15.86 6.67
C SER A 704 -18.43 17.00 6.65
N LEU A 705 -17.65 17.19 7.72
CA LEU A 705 -16.60 18.21 7.74
C LEU A 705 -15.41 17.84 6.83
N ILE A 706 -15.07 16.56 6.66
CA ILE A 706 -14.07 16.14 5.66
C ILE A 706 -14.60 16.34 4.23
N LEU A 707 -15.88 16.09 3.97
CA LEU A 707 -16.49 16.40 2.67
C LEU A 707 -16.48 17.92 2.36
N GLU A 708 -16.53 18.79 3.38
CA GLU A 708 -16.32 20.24 3.25
C GLU A 708 -14.90 20.55 2.74
N TYR A 709 -13.90 19.87 3.30
CA TYR A 709 -12.52 19.99 2.86
C TYR A 709 -12.31 19.44 1.44
N ILE A 710 -12.93 18.31 1.10
CA ILE A 710 -12.84 17.70 -0.24
C ILE A 710 -13.45 18.62 -1.31
N GLU A 711 -14.58 19.29 -1.03
CA GLU A 711 -15.16 20.32 -1.91
C GLU A 711 -14.20 21.51 -2.13
N PHE A 712 -13.51 21.94 -1.07
CA PHE A 712 -12.48 22.99 -1.14
C PHE A 712 -11.25 22.52 -1.94
N GLU A 713 -10.75 21.30 -1.70
CA GLU A 713 -9.61 20.72 -2.41
C GLU A 713 -9.92 20.61 -3.91
N LYS A 714 -11.12 20.17 -4.29
CA LYS A 714 -11.61 20.13 -5.68
C LYS A 714 -11.59 21.51 -6.35
N SER A 715 -11.82 22.58 -5.58
CA SER A 715 -11.91 23.96 -6.07
C SER A 715 -10.55 24.70 -6.09
N ALA A 716 -9.56 24.19 -5.36
CA ALA A 716 -8.25 24.78 -5.18
C ALA A 716 -7.15 24.06 -5.98
N LEU A 717 -7.15 22.72 -5.99
CA LEU A 717 -6.07 21.90 -6.54
C LEU A 717 -5.75 22.16 -8.01
N PRO A 718 -6.71 22.39 -8.94
CA PRO A 718 -6.36 22.67 -10.34
C PRO A 718 -5.47 23.91 -10.49
N LYS A 719 -5.72 24.94 -9.66
CA LYS A 719 -4.96 26.20 -9.67
C LYS A 719 -3.54 26.00 -9.13
N GLU A 720 -3.36 25.14 -8.14
CA GLU A 720 -2.03 24.79 -7.61
C GLU A 720 -1.23 23.96 -8.63
N LEU A 721 -1.86 22.97 -9.28
CA LEU A 721 -1.19 22.15 -10.30
C LEU A 721 -0.70 22.99 -11.50
N MET A 722 -1.51 23.94 -11.96
CA MET A 722 -1.12 24.89 -13.01
C MET A 722 0.04 25.82 -12.61
N GLN A 723 0.21 26.13 -11.32
CA GLN A 723 1.31 26.98 -10.82
C GLN A 723 2.64 26.21 -10.63
N LEU A 724 2.59 24.91 -10.34
CA LEU A 724 3.76 24.12 -9.94
C LEU A 724 4.71 23.78 -11.11
N SER A 725 4.27 23.92 -12.35
CA SER A 725 4.95 23.35 -13.52
C SER A 725 5.68 24.38 -14.39
N LYS A 726 6.99 24.19 -14.60
CA LYS A 726 7.75 24.87 -15.68
C LYS A 726 7.45 24.34 -17.09
N PHE A 727 6.65 23.27 -17.20
CA PHE A 727 6.13 22.69 -18.43
C PHE A 727 4.63 22.54 -18.21
N ALA A 728 3.83 23.44 -18.79
CA ALA A 728 2.48 23.75 -18.30
C ALA A 728 1.55 22.53 -18.28
N TYR A 729 0.89 22.30 -17.13
CA TYR A 729 -0.40 21.63 -17.12
C TYR A 729 -1.40 22.42 -17.98
N THR A 730 -2.15 21.73 -18.84
CA THR A 730 -3.39 22.31 -19.36
C THR A 730 -4.43 22.37 -18.24
N LYS A 731 -5.43 23.24 -18.39
CA LYS A 731 -6.52 23.36 -17.41
C LYS A 731 -7.26 22.02 -17.28
N GLU A 732 -7.50 21.38 -18.42
CA GLU A 732 -8.25 20.13 -18.57
C GLU A 732 -7.52 18.98 -17.88
N ALA A 733 -6.19 18.89 -18.03
CA ALA A 733 -5.37 17.91 -17.33
C ALA A 733 -5.33 18.15 -15.81
N ALA A 734 -5.25 19.41 -15.37
CA ALA A 734 -5.28 19.76 -13.95
C ALA A 734 -6.65 19.49 -13.30
N GLU A 735 -7.75 19.66 -14.04
CA GLU A 735 -9.11 19.29 -13.62
C GLU A 735 -9.28 17.77 -13.56
N LEU A 736 -8.74 17.02 -14.53
CA LEU A 736 -8.80 15.55 -14.59
C LEU A 736 -7.98 14.88 -13.46
N ASP A 737 -6.73 15.27 -13.25
CA ASP A 737 -5.92 14.79 -12.13
C ASP A 737 -6.56 15.16 -10.78
N THR A 738 -7.19 16.33 -10.68
CA THR A 738 -7.95 16.72 -9.49
C THR A 738 -9.14 15.79 -9.23
N LEU A 739 -9.89 15.38 -10.25
CA LEU A 739 -10.98 14.41 -10.06
C LEU A 739 -10.45 13.08 -9.51
N GLY A 740 -9.37 12.53 -10.07
CA GLY A 740 -8.75 11.30 -9.56
C GLY A 740 -8.29 11.41 -8.09
N VAL A 741 -7.77 12.57 -7.69
CA VAL A 741 -7.41 12.85 -6.29
C VAL A 741 -8.64 12.87 -5.38
N ILE A 742 -9.74 13.48 -5.83
CA ILE A 742 -11.00 13.57 -5.07
C ILE A 742 -11.65 12.20 -4.88
N GLU A 743 -11.68 11.37 -5.93
CA GLU A 743 -12.13 9.97 -5.83
C GLU A 743 -11.29 9.20 -4.79
N SER A 744 -9.96 9.34 -4.84
CA SER A 744 -9.06 8.77 -3.83
C SER A 744 -9.35 9.29 -2.40
N ARG A 745 -9.71 10.58 -2.22
CA ARG A 745 -10.12 11.11 -0.90
C ARG A 745 -11.41 10.45 -0.39
N LEU A 746 -12.39 10.19 -1.26
CA LEU A 746 -13.66 9.57 -0.86
C LEU A 746 -13.47 8.11 -0.46
N GLN A 747 -12.67 7.33 -1.22
CA GLN A 747 -12.21 6.00 -0.83
C GLN A 747 -11.53 6.05 0.56
N CYS A 748 -10.54 6.96 0.73
CA CYS A 748 -9.82 7.13 1.99
C CYS A 748 -10.74 7.42 3.19
N LEU A 749 -11.73 8.31 3.02
CA LEU A 749 -12.69 8.64 4.07
C LEU A 749 -13.55 7.43 4.45
N SER A 750 -14.08 6.68 3.47
CA SER A 750 -14.83 5.45 3.76
C SER A 750 -13.98 4.43 4.52
N ILE A 751 -12.75 4.16 4.05
CA ILE A 751 -11.80 3.23 4.69
C ILE A 751 -11.47 3.63 6.13
N ALA A 752 -11.33 4.94 6.41
CA ALA A 752 -11.08 5.43 7.76
C ALA A 752 -12.31 5.27 8.67
N LEU A 753 -13.51 5.58 8.16
CA LEU A 753 -14.76 5.42 8.90
C LEU A 753 -15.09 3.95 9.18
N ASP A 754 -14.79 3.04 8.25
CA ASP A 754 -14.92 1.58 8.40
C ASP A 754 -14.03 1.05 9.54
N LYS A 755 -12.74 1.44 9.54
CA LYS A 755 -11.78 1.12 10.62
C LYS A 755 -12.22 1.69 11.98
N VAL A 756 -12.83 2.86 12.02
CA VAL A 756 -13.38 3.46 13.25
C VAL A 756 -14.66 2.73 13.70
N LYS A 757 -15.58 2.42 12.79
CA LYS A 757 -16.81 1.66 13.06
C LYS A 757 -16.50 0.31 13.70
N TYR A 758 -15.52 -0.41 13.14
CA TYR A 758 -14.99 -1.65 13.71
C TYR A 758 -14.55 -1.47 15.17
N VAL A 759 -13.61 -0.55 15.44
CA VAL A 759 -13.08 -0.35 16.79
C VAL A 759 -14.15 0.11 17.79
N LEU A 760 -15.10 0.95 17.40
CA LEU A 760 -16.22 1.37 18.27
C LEU A 760 -17.13 0.18 18.63
N ARG A 761 -17.45 -0.69 17.66
CA ARG A 761 -18.24 -1.92 17.87
C ARG A 761 -17.53 -2.85 18.85
N GLU A 762 -16.28 -3.23 18.56
CA GLU A 762 -15.49 -4.13 19.42
C GLU A 762 -15.10 -3.51 20.77
N SER A 763 -15.20 -2.18 20.93
CA SER A 763 -15.04 -1.49 22.22
C SER A 763 -16.26 -1.64 23.15
N GLY A 764 -17.27 -2.42 22.77
CA GLY A 764 -18.55 -2.53 23.50
C GLY A 764 -19.57 -1.45 23.14
N GLY A 765 -19.46 -0.85 21.95
CA GLY A 765 -20.42 0.14 21.46
C GLY A 765 -20.27 1.55 22.07
N ILE A 766 -19.07 1.91 22.54
CA ILE A 766 -18.75 3.26 23.05
C ILE A 766 -19.14 4.30 21.98
N THR A 767 -19.90 5.33 22.38
CA THR A 767 -20.41 6.37 21.46
C THR A 767 -19.70 7.70 21.65
N GLU A 768 -18.91 7.84 22.71
CA GLU A 768 -18.23 9.05 23.12
C GLU A 768 -17.19 9.52 22.09
N PRO A 769 -17.08 10.84 21.86
CA PRO A 769 -16.15 11.40 20.89
C PRO A 769 -14.68 11.20 21.30
N PRO A 770 -13.73 11.07 20.36
CA PRO A 770 -12.33 10.78 20.67
C PRO A 770 -11.61 11.93 21.38
N LEU A 771 -12.12 13.16 21.24
CA LEU A 771 -11.64 14.36 21.94
C LEU A 771 -12.76 14.95 22.78
N ARG A 772 -12.48 15.30 24.03
CA ARG A 772 -13.42 16.00 24.92
C ARG A 772 -12.80 17.30 25.42
N LEU A 773 -13.49 18.43 25.22
CA LEU A 773 -13.12 19.70 25.85
C LEU A 773 -13.15 19.58 27.38
N LEU A 774 -12.20 20.25 28.05
CA LEU A 774 -12.17 20.33 29.51
C LEU A 774 -13.05 21.50 29.99
N THR A 775 -13.74 21.32 31.11
CA THR A 775 -14.44 22.44 31.78
C THR A 775 -13.43 23.44 32.36
N PRO A 776 -13.82 24.69 32.66
CA PRO A 776 -12.91 25.66 33.28
C PRO A 776 -12.24 25.12 34.55
N ASP A 777 -12.98 24.37 35.37
CA ASP A 777 -12.52 23.81 36.64
C ASP A 777 -11.54 22.64 36.40
N GLU A 778 -11.83 21.74 35.45
CA GLU A 778 -10.89 20.69 35.05
C GLU A 778 -9.56 21.25 34.52
N VAL A 779 -9.60 22.42 33.86
CA VAL A 779 -8.37 23.10 33.41
C VAL A 779 -7.63 23.71 34.59
N ILE A 780 -8.32 24.35 35.53
CA ILE A 780 -7.70 24.91 36.75
C ILE A 780 -7.04 23.78 37.57
N ASP A 781 -7.70 22.64 37.71
CA ASP A 781 -7.14 21.47 38.42
C ASP A 781 -5.94 20.88 37.71
N ARG A 782 -6.06 20.48 36.44
CA ARG A 782 -4.96 19.79 35.73
C ARG A 782 -3.77 20.70 35.43
N ILE A 783 -3.96 22.02 35.32
CA ILE A 783 -2.86 22.97 35.14
C ILE A 783 -2.26 23.42 36.48
N TRP A 784 -3.07 23.71 37.50
CA TRP A 784 -2.62 24.34 38.74
C TRP A 784 -2.98 23.57 40.02
N ASN A 785 -4.27 23.34 40.32
CA ASN A 785 -4.70 22.95 41.67
C ASN A 785 -4.43 21.49 42.07
N ALA A 786 -4.37 20.54 41.13
CA ALA A 786 -4.17 19.12 41.44
C ALA A 786 -2.75 18.82 41.95
N GLU A 787 -2.57 17.76 42.73
CA GLU A 787 -1.23 17.40 43.23
C GLU A 787 -0.27 16.95 42.12
N ASP A 788 -0.81 16.39 41.05
CA ASP A 788 -0.12 16.00 39.81
C ASP A 788 -0.20 17.08 38.72
N SER A 789 -0.70 18.29 39.01
CA SER A 789 -0.88 19.34 38.00
C SER A 789 0.41 19.73 37.27
N VAL A 790 0.29 20.39 36.11
CA VAL A 790 1.44 20.88 35.32
C VAL A 790 2.38 21.73 36.17
N ILE A 791 1.85 22.63 37.01
CA ILE A 791 2.64 23.51 37.86
C ILE A 791 3.13 22.81 39.13
N ALA A 792 2.33 21.95 39.76
CA ALA A 792 2.76 21.19 40.94
C ALA A 792 3.89 20.21 40.60
N SER A 793 3.80 19.52 39.46
CA SER A 793 4.83 18.60 38.96
C SER A 793 6.12 19.34 38.59
N ALA A 794 6.02 20.52 37.95
CA ALA A 794 7.16 21.38 37.70
C ALA A 794 7.82 21.85 39.01
N ALA A 795 7.05 22.36 39.97
CA ALA A 795 7.58 22.81 41.26
C ALA A 795 8.31 21.69 42.02
N LYS A 796 7.73 20.48 42.07
CA LYS A 796 8.37 19.27 42.64
C LYS A 796 9.69 18.91 41.97
N LYS A 797 9.82 19.14 40.65
CA LYS A 797 11.05 18.91 39.87
C LYS A 797 12.12 19.98 40.11
N ILE A 798 11.70 21.24 40.26
CA ILE A 798 12.57 22.42 40.38
C ILE A 798 13.11 22.58 41.81
N ALA A 799 12.27 22.38 42.84
CA ALA A 799 12.62 22.57 44.25
C ALA A 799 13.97 21.97 44.71
N PRO A 800 14.37 20.72 44.36
CA PRO A 800 15.67 20.16 44.74
C PRO A 800 16.90 20.72 43.99
N LEU A 801 16.70 21.73 43.13
CA LEU A 801 17.73 22.40 42.33
C LEU A 801 17.99 23.86 42.74
N LEU A 802 17.08 24.47 43.51
CA LEU A 802 17.17 25.87 43.96
C LEU A 802 17.99 26.03 45.25
N ASP A 803 18.37 27.27 45.57
CA ASP A 803 18.84 27.66 46.90
C ASP A 803 17.66 27.97 47.85
N ASP A 804 17.95 28.35 49.09
CA ASP A 804 16.90 28.61 50.09
C ASP A 804 16.04 29.86 49.79
N VAL A 805 16.57 30.86 49.08
CA VAL A 805 15.84 32.08 48.73
C VAL A 805 14.85 31.77 47.61
N ASP A 806 15.35 31.17 46.53
CA ASP A 806 14.52 30.82 45.38
C ASP A 806 13.54 29.67 45.68
N LEU A 807 13.87 28.76 46.60
CA LEU A 807 12.94 27.73 47.09
C LEU A 807 11.76 28.35 47.85
N VAL A 808 11.98 29.33 48.72
CA VAL A 808 10.88 30.03 49.42
C VAL A 808 10.00 30.76 48.41
N ARG A 809 10.60 31.52 47.48
CA ARG A 809 9.88 32.22 46.41
C ARG A 809 9.05 31.27 45.53
N LEU A 810 9.59 30.09 45.23
CA LEU A 810 8.86 29.02 44.51
C LEU A 810 7.65 28.55 45.30
N VAL A 811 7.82 28.20 46.58
CA VAL A 811 6.74 27.72 47.44
C VAL A 811 5.64 28.77 47.61
N GLU A 812 5.99 30.02 47.88
CA GLU A 812 5.04 31.15 47.95
C GLU A 812 4.29 31.33 46.62
N CYS A 813 4.99 31.20 45.48
CA CYS A 813 4.39 31.37 44.17
C CYS A 813 3.45 30.21 43.79
N THR A 814 3.70 28.97 44.22
CA THR A 814 2.92 27.79 43.79
C THR A 814 1.94 27.24 44.84
N ASN A 815 2.15 27.50 46.14
CA ASN A 815 1.28 27.00 47.22
C ASN A 815 0.00 27.84 47.39
N TYR A 816 -0.82 27.86 46.33
CA TYR A 816 -2.04 28.65 46.25
C TYR A 816 -3.13 27.89 45.50
N LYS A 817 -4.37 27.90 45.99
CA LYS A 817 -5.52 27.26 45.33
C LYS A 817 -6.33 28.30 44.54
N VAL A 818 -6.19 28.24 43.21
CA VAL A 818 -6.88 29.11 42.26
C VAL A 818 -8.37 28.76 42.19
N GLN A 819 -9.23 29.79 42.11
CA GLN A 819 -10.69 29.69 42.06
C GLN A 819 -11.28 30.09 40.70
N SER A 820 -10.50 30.73 39.80
CA SER A 820 -11.00 31.14 38.48
C SER A 820 -9.97 31.09 37.36
N ARG A 821 -10.41 30.93 36.10
CA ARG A 821 -9.50 30.90 34.93
C ARG A 821 -8.71 32.20 34.75
N ARG A 822 -9.30 33.37 35.09
CA ARG A 822 -8.63 34.69 35.00
C ARG A 822 -7.47 34.79 36.00
N GLU A 823 -7.72 34.38 37.23
CA GLU A 823 -6.73 34.29 38.29
C GLU A 823 -5.64 33.26 37.94
N MET A 824 -6.02 32.08 37.42
CA MET A 824 -5.08 31.06 36.95
C MET A 824 -4.07 31.62 35.95
N VAL A 825 -4.51 32.49 35.04
CA VAL A 825 -3.63 33.18 34.08
C VAL A 825 -2.72 34.20 34.79
N SER A 826 -3.20 34.95 35.78
CA SER A 826 -2.34 35.83 36.60
C SER A 826 -1.24 35.03 37.30
N ARG A 827 -1.60 33.96 38.02
CA ARG A 827 -0.66 33.14 38.78
C ARG A 827 0.35 32.42 37.87
N LEU A 828 -0.03 32.03 36.64
CA LEU A 828 0.92 31.57 35.62
C LEU A 828 1.89 32.68 35.16
N ILE A 829 1.41 33.92 34.98
CA ILE A 829 2.26 35.06 34.58
C ILE A 829 3.26 35.42 35.70
N GLU A 830 2.82 35.39 36.95
CA GLU A 830 3.68 35.57 38.13
C GLU A 830 4.73 34.45 38.24
N PHE A 831 4.33 33.19 38.01
CA PHE A 831 5.25 32.05 37.99
C PHE A 831 6.25 32.10 36.82
N ARG A 832 5.81 32.55 35.63
CA ARG A 832 6.68 32.86 34.49
C ARG A 832 7.74 33.88 34.88
N ASP A 833 7.34 35.00 35.49
CA ASP A 833 8.27 36.08 35.80
C ASP A 833 9.19 35.77 36.99
N LEU A 834 8.75 34.92 37.92
CA LEU A 834 9.62 34.28 38.90
C LEU A 834 10.72 33.46 38.19
N LEU A 835 10.36 32.57 37.27
CA LEU A 835 11.32 31.77 36.50
C LEU A 835 12.28 32.65 35.67
N ARG A 836 11.80 33.77 35.11
CA ARG A 836 12.64 34.74 34.37
C ARG A 836 13.64 35.49 35.27
N SER A 837 13.43 35.50 36.58
CA SER A 837 14.36 36.09 37.55
C SER A 837 15.43 35.12 38.07
N MET A 838 15.27 33.81 37.81
CA MET A 838 16.21 32.76 38.23
C MET A 838 17.35 32.60 37.22
N GLN A 839 18.59 32.46 37.69
CA GLN A 839 19.76 32.30 36.83
C GLN A 839 19.77 30.92 36.16
N PRO A 840 19.84 30.82 34.81
CA PRO A 840 19.96 29.54 34.12
C PRO A 840 21.25 28.79 34.47
N SER A 841 21.21 27.47 34.40
CA SER A 841 22.38 26.63 34.67
C SER A 841 22.46 25.41 33.74
N THR A 842 23.60 24.72 33.77
CA THR A 842 23.81 23.43 33.08
C THR A 842 22.84 22.30 33.49
N SER A 843 21.98 22.52 34.48
CA SER A 843 20.92 21.58 34.88
C SER A 843 19.51 22.21 35.00
N CYS A 844 19.39 23.53 34.81
CA CYS A 844 18.14 24.28 34.99
C CYS A 844 17.92 25.33 33.89
N PHE A 845 17.00 25.07 32.97
CA PHE A 845 16.68 25.97 31.86
C PHE A 845 15.43 26.81 32.15
N HIS A 846 15.50 27.62 33.21
CA HIS A 846 14.38 28.46 33.69
C HIS A 846 13.79 29.37 32.60
N HIS A 847 14.62 29.87 31.68
CA HIS A 847 14.19 30.68 30.54
C HIS A 847 13.28 29.93 29.57
N VAL A 848 13.56 28.65 29.27
CA VAL A 848 12.70 27.80 28.43
C VAL A 848 11.41 27.46 29.16
N ALA A 849 11.49 27.10 30.44
CA ALA A 849 10.32 26.83 31.26
C ALA A 849 9.39 28.06 31.32
N ALA A 850 9.92 29.27 31.45
CA ALA A 850 9.14 30.51 31.45
C ALA A 850 8.38 30.73 30.12
N ASP A 851 9.03 30.54 28.97
CA ASP A 851 8.35 30.63 27.67
C ASP A 851 7.25 29.57 27.51
N ILE A 852 7.46 28.35 28.04
CA ILE A 852 6.42 27.30 28.06
C ILE A 852 5.23 27.69 28.97
N VAL A 853 5.49 28.22 30.18
CA VAL A 853 4.44 28.76 31.08
C VAL A 853 3.66 29.89 30.39
N HIS A 854 4.34 30.74 29.63
CA HIS A 854 3.71 31.80 28.83
C HIS A 854 2.80 31.24 27.72
N LEU A 855 3.16 30.12 27.08
CA LEU A 855 2.26 29.41 26.15
C LEU A 855 1.01 28.86 26.86
N TYR A 856 1.15 28.28 28.07
CA TYR A 856 0.01 27.81 28.87
C TYR A 856 -0.92 28.96 29.31
N ALA A 857 -0.35 30.12 29.65
CA ALA A 857 -1.11 31.32 30.07
C ALA A 857 -1.95 31.91 28.92
N TYR A 858 -1.50 31.79 27.67
CA TYR A 858 -2.19 32.29 26.48
C TYR A 858 -2.97 31.22 25.70
N THR A 859 -3.05 29.98 26.20
CA THR A 859 -3.95 28.94 25.67
C THR A 859 -5.34 29.04 26.30
N ASP A 860 -6.40 28.94 25.52
CA ASP A 860 -7.80 28.94 25.97
C ASP A 860 -8.51 27.61 25.70
N THR A 861 -8.09 26.85 24.69
CA THR A 861 -8.70 25.55 24.33
C THR A 861 -7.86 24.43 24.90
N PHE A 862 -8.41 23.76 25.92
CA PHE A 862 -7.86 22.53 26.46
C PHE A 862 -8.83 21.37 26.29
N TYR A 863 -8.29 20.20 26.01
CA TYR A 863 -9.06 18.98 25.79
C TYR A 863 -8.29 17.75 26.29
N CYS A 864 -8.99 16.64 26.51
CA CYS A 864 -8.38 15.33 26.71
C CYS A 864 -8.84 14.35 25.63
N MET A 865 -8.11 13.24 25.48
CA MET A 865 -8.56 12.12 24.67
C MET A 865 -9.52 11.23 25.48
N THR A 866 -10.49 10.63 24.80
CA THR A 866 -11.35 9.58 25.39
C THR A 866 -10.58 8.28 25.50
N ASN A 867 -10.72 7.60 26.64
CA ASN A 867 -9.97 6.40 26.99
C ASN A 867 -10.66 5.14 26.46
N TYR A 868 -10.58 4.90 25.14
CA TYR A 868 -11.08 3.67 24.54
C TYR A 868 -10.31 2.43 25.08
N PRO A 869 -10.98 1.26 25.19
CA PRO A 869 -10.31 0.02 25.56
C PRO A 869 -9.32 -0.43 24.48
N LEU A 870 -8.39 -1.33 24.85
CA LEU A 870 -7.51 -1.99 23.90
C LEU A 870 -8.31 -3.08 23.15
N VAL A 871 -8.75 -2.77 21.94
CA VAL A 871 -9.35 -3.76 21.04
C VAL A 871 -8.24 -4.62 20.42
N LYS A 872 -8.54 -5.90 20.17
CA LYS A 872 -7.72 -6.82 19.38
C LYS A 872 -8.59 -7.51 18.36
N SER A 873 -8.16 -7.54 17.10
CA SER A 873 -8.85 -8.31 16.06
C SER A 873 -8.56 -9.80 16.15
N PRO A 874 -9.41 -10.66 15.55
CA PRO A 874 -9.04 -12.05 15.27
C PRO A 874 -7.75 -12.11 14.44
N PRO A 875 -6.89 -13.12 14.65
CA PRO A 875 -5.63 -13.25 13.91
C PRO A 875 -5.89 -13.36 12.39
N VAL A 876 -4.93 -12.93 11.58
CA VAL A 876 -4.89 -13.30 10.15
C VAL A 876 -4.17 -14.64 10.05
N HIS A 877 -4.68 -15.57 9.24
CA HIS A 877 -4.07 -16.89 9.06
C HIS A 877 -3.26 -16.98 7.76
N PHE A 878 -2.18 -17.79 7.73
CA PHE A 878 -1.42 -18.04 6.49
C PHE A 878 -2.29 -18.60 5.36
N SER A 879 -3.35 -19.35 5.71
CA SER A 879 -4.39 -19.78 4.78
C SER A 879 -4.99 -18.59 4.03
N GLU A 880 -5.55 -17.58 4.72
CA GLU A 880 -6.08 -16.34 4.12
C GLU A 880 -5.08 -15.68 3.17
N LEU A 881 -3.79 -15.68 3.50
CA LEU A 881 -2.73 -15.07 2.69
C LEU A 881 -2.41 -15.81 1.39
N GLY A 882 -2.99 -17.00 1.17
CA GLY A 882 -2.65 -17.88 0.04
C GLY A 882 -1.29 -18.56 0.20
N LEU A 883 -0.76 -18.64 1.43
CA LEU A 883 0.59 -19.13 1.71
C LEU A 883 0.56 -20.51 2.38
N ASN A 884 1.13 -21.51 1.71
CA ASN A 884 1.34 -22.84 2.27
C ASN A 884 2.66 -22.87 3.06
N ILE A 885 2.59 -22.49 4.34
CA ILE A 885 3.74 -22.40 5.26
C ILE A 885 3.59 -23.46 6.35
N THR A 886 4.70 -24.13 6.69
CA THR A 886 4.73 -25.31 7.56
C THR A 886 5.67 -25.18 8.77
N ASN A 887 6.26 -24.00 8.99
CA ASN A 887 7.24 -23.76 10.07
C ASN A 887 6.58 -23.13 11.31
N PRO A 888 6.68 -23.74 12.51
CA PRO A 888 5.95 -23.27 13.69
C PRO A 888 6.44 -21.94 14.29
N ASP A 889 7.69 -21.52 14.04
CA ASP A 889 8.15 -20.18 14.48
C ASP A 889 7.37 -19.03 13.80
N ASP A 890 6.78 -19.31 12.64
CA ASP A 890 6.11 -18.32 11.79
C ASP A 890 4.73 -17.91 12.37
N GLU A 891 4.13 -18.69 13.29
CA GLU A 891 2.90 -18.32 14.02
C GLU A 891 3.06 -17.00 14.79
N SER A 892 4.29 -16.63 15.17
CA SER A 892 4.59 -15.35 15.82
C SER A 892 4.22 -14.12 14.98
N LEU A 893 4.10 -14.28 13.65
CA LEU A 893 3.67 -13.24 12.71
C LEU A 893 2.14 -13.13 12.59
N LEU A 894 1.40 -14.15 13.01
CA LEU A 894 -0.06 -14.24 12.92
C LEU A 894 -0.78 -13.68 14.16
N THR A 895 -0.17 -12.71 14.84
CA THR A 895 -0.70 -12.20 16.10
C THR A 895 -1.90 -11.24 15.90
N PRO A 896 -2.95 -11.33 16.74
CA PRO A 896 -4.06 -10.37 16.81
C PRO A 896 -3.59 -8.90 16.76
N LYS A 897 -4.11 -8.10 15.82
CA LYS A 897 -3.68 -6.70 15.69
C LYS A 897 -4.20 -5.88 16.88
N PRO A 898 -3.32 -5.19 17.64
CA PRO A 898 -3.74 -4.32 18.72
C PRO A 898 -4.20 -2.96 18.19
N TYR A 899 -5.46 -2.62 18.44
CA TYR A 899 -6.04 -1.30 18.21
C TYR A 899 -5.96 -0.51 19.52
N THR A 900 -4.98 0.38 19.60
CA THR A 900 -4.66 1.11 20.84
C THR A 900 -5.74 2.14 21.19
N GLN A 901 -5.72 2.61 22.44
CA GLN A 901 -6.62 3.63 22.97
C GLN A 901 -6.62 4.94 22.15
N ALA A 902 -5.50 5.21 21.44
CA ALA A 902 -5.31 6.37 20.58
C ALA A 902 -5.60 6.10 19.09
N PHE A 903 -6.01 4.87 18.72
CA PHE A 903 -6.19 4.46 17.33
C PHE A 903 -7.23 5.31 16.59
N ILE A 904 -8.43 5.51 17.16
CA ILE A 904 -9.52 6.28 16.52
C ILE A 904 -9.05 7.71 16.22
N TRP A 905 -8.44 8.37 17.21
CA TRP A 905 -7.85 9.70 17.05
C TRP A 905 -6.77 9.75 15.95
N GLY A 906 -5.84 8.79 15.95
CA GLY A 906 -4.79 8.71 14.93
C GLY A 906 -5.34 8.44 13.53
N CYS A 907 -6.32 7.53 13.41
CA CYS A 907 -6.95 7.15 12.15
C CYS A 907 -7.71 8.34 11.52
N LEU A 908 -8.49 9.07 12.33
CA LEU A 908 -9.22 10.26 11.87
C LEU A 908 -8.27 11.41 11.50
N LEU A 909 -7.17 11.62 12.23
CA LEU A 909 -6.15 12.63 11.89
C LEU A 909 -5.28 12.26 10.68
N LEU A 910 -5.39 11.04 10.16
CA LEU A 910 -4.64 10.51 9.02
C LEU A 910 -5.56 9.84 7.99
N TRP A 911 -6.84 10.23 7.97
CA TRP A 911 -7.91 9.64 7.15
C TRP A 911 -7.52 9.46 5.67
N PHE A 912 -6.77 10.41 5.12
CA PHE A 912 -6.27 10.47 3.75
C PHE A 912 -5.12 9.50 3.41
N LYS A 913 -4.66 8.65 4.36
CA LYS A 913 -3.58 7.67 4.15
C LYS A 913 -4.03 6.26 4.55
N GLN A 914 -4.51 5.50 3.56
CA GLN A 914 -5.13 4.18 3.75
C GLN A 914 -4.18 3.13 4.36
N SER A 915 -2.89 3.20 4.01
CA SER A 915 -1.87 2.16 4.20
C SER A 915 -1.18 2.14 5.58
N ILE A 916 -1.52 3.05 6.49
CA ILE A 916 -0.81 3.22 7.77
C ILE A 916 -1.16 2.10 8.77
N ASP A 917 -0.15 1.34 9.18
CA ASP A 917 -0.28 0.28 10.19
C ASP A 917 -0.56 0.82 11.60
N LYS A 918 0.16 1.88 12.03
CA LYS A 918 0.13 2.46 13.40
C LYS A 918 -0.15 3.96 13.37
N PRO A 919 -1.42 4.37 13.13
CA PRO A 919 -1.77 5.78 12.94
C PRO A 919 -1.73 6.59 14.24
N ASP A 920 -1.90 5.92 15.39
CA ASP A 920 -1.70 6.46 16.73
C ASP A 920 -0.25 6.95 16.96
N ALA A 921 0.74 6.12 16.60
CA ALA A 921 2.16 6.45 16.71
C ALA A 921 2.57 7.60 15.77
N ALA A 922 1.98 7.65 14.57
CA ALA A 922 2.17 8.76 13.65
C ALA A 922 1.57 10.07 14.21
N ALA A 923 0.34 10.05 14.72
CA ALA A 923 -0.31 11.22 15.32
C ALA A 923 0.40 11.70 16.60
N HIS A 924 0.87 10.79 17.47
CA HIS A 924 1.68 11.14 18.65
C HIS A 924 2.99 11.86 18.27
N ASN A 925 3.59 11.55 17.12
CA ASN A 925 4.79 12.25 16.65
C ASN A 925 4.52 13.62 16.00
N ALA A 926 3.26 13.89 15.61
CA ALA A 926 2.81 15.13 14.98
C ALA A 926 2.08 16.10 15.94
N LYS A 927 1.59 15.64 17.11
CA LYS A 927 0.95 16.49 18.15
C LYS A 927 1.84 17.56 18.76
N ARG A 928 3.17 17.38 18.63
CA ARG A 928 4.21 18.10 19.40
C ARG A 928 4.30 19.56 18.98
N GLY A 929 4.10 20.47 19.93
CA GLY A 929 4.08 21.92 19.75
C GLY A 929 2.80 22.45 19.10
N SER A 930 2.36 21.81 18.02
CA SER A 930 1.16 22.19 17.24
C SER A 930 -0.12 22.18 18.08
N VAL A 931 -0.39 21.10 18.85
CA VAL A 931 -1.62 20.94 19.67
C VAL A 931 -1.36 20.38 21.07
N CYS A 932 -0.09 20.08 21.38
CA CYS A 932 0.39 19.60 22.67
C CYS A 932 1.62 20.42 23.06
N LEU A 933 1.53 21.22 24.12
CA LEU A 933 2.69 21.92 24.68
C LEU A 933 3.70 20.92 25.30
N PRO A 934 5.00 21.28 25.37
CA PRO A 934 6.00 20.45 26.04
C PRO A 934 5.85 20.48 27.56
N SER A 935 6.43 19.48 28.22
CA SER A 935 6.53 19.39 29.67
C SER A 935 7.52 20.40 30.24
N LEU A 936 7.14 21.08 31.31
CA LEU A 936 8.05 21.92 32.08
C LEU A 936 9.19 21.13 32.72
N GLU A 937 9.00 19.84 33.00
CA GLU A 937 10.04 18.98 33.57
C GLU A 937 11.24 18.73 32.64
N GLY A 938 11.04 18.82 31.32
CA GLY A 938 12.11 18.63 30.32
C GLY A 938 13.23 19.67 30.44
N CYS A 939 12.94 20.82 31.05
CA CYS A 939 13.90 21.89 31.30
C CYS A 939 14.84 21.64 32.50
N TYR A 940 14.71 20.52 33.23
CA TYR A 940 15.37 20.30 34.53
C TYR A 940 15.95 18.88 34.70
N SER A 941 17.27 18.78 34.87
CA SER A 941 17.94 17.50 35.12
C SER A 941 18.34 17.30 36.59
N THR A 942 17.96 16.13 37.13
CA THR A 942 18.35 15.71 38.48
C THR A 942 19.65 14.89 38.51
N SER A 943 20.18 14.49 37.35
CA SER A 943 21.36 13.62 37.18
C SER A 943 22.69 14.32 37.50
N ARG A 944 23.73 13.53 37.82
CA ARG A 944 25.11 14.01 37.99
C ARG A 944 25.94 13.98 36.71
N ASN A 945 25.55 13.19 35.72
CA ASN A 945 26.20 13.18 34.41
C ASN A 945 25.49 14.21 33.52
N SER A 946 25.84 15.49 33.67
CA SER A 946 25.18 16.62 33.02
C SER A 946 25.37 16.71 31.49
N ASN A 947 25.76 15.61 30.82
CA ASN A 947 26.00 15.58 29.37
C ASN A 947 24.71 15.41 28.55
N GLU A 948 23.57 15.08 29.18
CA GLU A 948 22.31 14.80 28.48
C GLU A 948 21.52 16.06 28.08
N LEU A 949 21.85 17.23 28.65
CA LEU A 949 21.30 18.55 28.27
C LEU A 949 22.35 19.46 27.60
N VAL A 950 23.42 18.89 27.02
CA VAL A 950 24.57 19.66 26.48
C VAL A 950 24.30 20.32 25.12
N GLU A 951 23.25 19.93 24.40
CA GLU A 951 22.78 20.69 23.24
C GLU A 951 22.14 21.99 23.75
N LYS A 952 22.95 23.07 23.84
CA LYS A 952 22.50 24.39 24.29
C LYS A 952 21.29 24.81 23.48
N TYR A 953 20.15 25.06 24.13
CA TYR A 953 19.04 25.75 23.48
C TYR A 953 19.47 27.19 23.16
N THR A 954 19.21 27.66 21.93
CA THR A 954 19.75 28.94 21.41
C THR A 954 18.68 29.97 21.08
N GLN A 955 19.09 31.23 20.96
CA GLN A 955 18.19 32.30 20.51
C GLN A 955 17.62 32.02 19.12
N ALA A 956 18.41 31.48 18.19
CA ALA A 956 17.93 31.10 16.85
C ALA A 956 16.81 30.04 16.89
N GLN A 957 16.85 29.09 17.84
CA GLN A 957 15.79 28.10 18.03
C GLN A 957 14.54 28.73 18.68
N ARG A 958 14.73 29.68 19.60
CA ARG A 958 13.65 30.49 20.19
C ARG A 958 12.95 31.35 19.14
N ASP A 959 13.69 32.02 18.27
CA ASP A 959 13.15 32.82 17.18
C ASP A 959 12.43 31.95 16.14
N ALA A 960 12.92 30.73 15.87
CA ALA A 960 12.21 29.77 15.00
C ALA A 960 10.88 29.29 15.60
N MET A 961 10.78 29.10 16.92
CA MET A 961 9.51 28.90 17.63
C MET A 961 8.57 30.12 17.45
N ILE A 962 9.10 31.33 17.64
CA ILE A 962 8.31 32.57 17.50
C ILE A 962 7.81 32.75 16.06
N ALA A 963 8.61 32.43 15.05
CA ALA A 963 8.21 32.43 13.63
C ALA A 963 7.08 31.43 13.36
N CYS A 964 7.10 30.24 13.99
CA CYS A 964 6.00 29.26 13.87
C CYS A 964 4.69 29.76 14.49
N LEU A 965 4.75 30.59 15.55
CA LEU A 965 3.58 31.26 16.13
C LEU A 965 3.09 32.41 15.24
N GLN A 966 3.99 33.17 14.62
CA GLN A 966 3.66 34.21 13.64
C GLN A 966 2.97 33.64 12.40
N ALA A 967 3.28 32.40 12.01
CA ALA A 967 2.62 31.64 10.93
C ALA A 967 1.19 31.13 11.28
N GLY A 968 0.53 31.67 12.31
CA GLY A 968 -0.92 31.53 12.52
C GLY A 968 -1.43 30.11 12.80
N GLY A 969 -0.57 29.19 13.24
CA GLY A 969 -0.93 27.79 13.54
C GLY A 969 -0.69 26.78 12.42
N ALA A 970 -0.22 27.21 11.23
CA ALA A 970 0.16 26.32 10.14
C ALA A 970 1.56 25.68 10.30
N GLY A 971 2.43 26.26 11.12
CA GLY A 971 3.77 25.72 11.41
C GLY A 971 3.76 24.53 12.38
N VAL A 972 4.90 23.84 12.47
CA VAL A 972 5.21 22.89 13.54
C VAL A 972 6.42 23.42 14.30
N ILE A 973 6.33 23.53 15.63
CA ILE A 973 7.40 24.13 16.43
C ILE A 973 8.67 23.24 16.33
N PRO A 974 9.88 23.79 16.01
CA PRO A 974 11.03 22.95 15.62
C PRO A 974 11.59 22.07 16.74
N ARG A 975 11.68 20.75 16.50
CA ARG A 975 12.09 19.75 17.52
C ARG A 975 13.45 20.08 18.15
N HIS A 976 13.51 20.10 19.49
CA HIS A 976 14.73 20.17 20.28
C HIS A 976 14.70 19.14 21.43
N PRO A 977 15.81 18.50 21.85
CA PRO A 977 15.78 17.47 22.90
C PRO A 977 15.28 17.96 24.27
N ILE A 978 15.39 19.26 24.54
CA ILE A 978 14.89 19.88 25.78
C ILE A 978 13.35 19.92 25.87
N TRP A 979 12.65 19.82 24.73
CA TRP A 979 11.20 19.80 24.69
C TRP A 979 10.69 18.38 24.85
N ASP A 980 10.57 17.95 26.11
CA ASP A 980 10.02 16.65 26.39
C ASP A 980 8.49 16.65 26.25
N TYR A 981 7.98 15.81 25.35
CA TYR A 981 6.54 15.59 25.14
C TYR A 981 6.08 14.24 25.73
N ARG A 982 6.85 13.68 26.68
CA ARG A 982 6.61 12.38 27.35
C ARG A 982 6.31 12.58 28.85
N SER A 983 5.45 13.55 29.17
CA SER A 983 4.98 13.74 30.56
C SER A 983 4.07 12.61 30.99
N THR A 984 4.10 12.26 32.28
CA THR A 984 3.11 11.41 32.96
C THR A 984 1.68 11.94 32.84
N ASN A 985 1.50 13.21 32.49
CA ASN A 985 0.21 13.85 32.24
C ASN A 985 -0.20 13.82 30.74
N ASP A 986 -0.28 12.64 30.12
CA ASP A 986 -0.87 12.43 28.76
C ASP A 986 -2.39 12.75 28.68
N ARG A 987 -2.93 13.44 29.71
CA ARG A 987 -4.34 13.77 29.97
C ARG A 987 -4.75 15.20 29.58
N VAL A 988 -3.83 16.06 29.14
CA VAL A 988 -4.14 17.45 28.74
C VAL A 988 -3.48 17.82 27.43
N TYR A 989 -4.29 18.29 26.50
CA TYR A 989 -3.91 18.84 25.21
C TYR A 989 -4.46 20.25 25.05
N GLY A 990 -3.88 21.01 24.12
CA GLY A 990 -4.13 22.45 23.94
C GLY A 990 -2.85 23.17 23.54
N SER A 991 -2.99 24.26 22.79
CA SER A 991 -1.90 25.19 22.47
C SER A 991 -2.49 26.52 21.94
N PRO A 992 -1.73 27.63 21.92
CA PRO A 992 -2.18 28.86 21.26
C PRO A 992 -2.28 28.69 19.73
N MET A 993 -1.51 27.77 19.15
CA MET A 993 -1.58 27.45 17.71
C MET A 993 -2.91 26.77 17.35
N LEU A 994 -3.45 25.93 18.24
CA LEU A 994 -4.81 25.41 18.10
C LEU A 994 -5.85 26.50 18.27
N ASP A 995 -5.70 27.42 19.24
CA ASP A 995 -6.63 28.56 19.40
C ASP A 995 -6.67 29.48 18.17
N ALA A 996 -5.53 29.68 17.50
CA ALA A 996 -5.46 30.46 16.25
C ALA A 996 -6.27 29.82 15.11
N VAL A 997 -6.41 28.49 15.09
CA VAL A 997 -7.14 27.75 14.03
C VAL A 997 -8.58 27.42 14.44
N TYR A 998 -8.83 27.10 15.71
CA TYR A 998 -10.14 26.67 16.24
C TYR A 998 -11.00 27.86 16.69
N LYS A 999 -10.41 28.84 17.38
CA LYS A 999 -11.09 30.06 17.87
C LYS A 999 -10.79 31.32 17.04
N LYS A 1000 -9.94 31.22 16.01
CA LYS A 1000 -9.43 32.37 15.23
C LYS A 1000 -8.73 33.43 16.11
N LYS A 1001 -8.08 32.98 17.19
CA LYS A 1001 -7.43 33.84 18.19
C LYS A 1001 -6.21 34.56 17.62
N ASP A 1002 -6.13 35.88 17.80
CA ASP A 1002 -4.92 36.65 17.48
C ASP A 1002 -3.78 36.31 18.44
N LEU A 1003 -2.62 35.90 17.88
CA LEU A 1003 -1.42 35.57 18.64
C LEU A 1003 -0.47 36.75 18.84
N LYS A 1004 -0.72 37.94 18.25
CA LYS A 1004 0.11 39.14 18.49
C LYS A 1004 0.27 39.53 19.97
N PRO A 1005 -0.69 39.31 20.89
CA PRO A 1005 -0.47 39.53 22.33
C PRO A 1005 0.55 38.54 22.94
N LEU A 1006 0.44 37.25 22.59
CA LEU A 1006 1.38 36.19 23.00
C LEU A 1006 2.79 36.48 22.48
N ILE A 1007 2.90 36.73 21.17
CA ILE A 1007 4.16 36.95 20.44
C ILE A 1007 4.89 38.17 20.98
N ARG A 1008 4.19 39.30 21.23
CA ARG A 1008 4.79 40.46 21.90
C ARG A 1008 5.29 40.14 23.31
N GLY A 1009 4.58 39.31 24.08
CA GLY A 1009 5.03 38.89 25.42
C GLY A 1009 6.22 37.92 25.43
N LEU A 1010 6.50 37.26 24.31
CA LEU A 1010 7.75 36.50 24.08
C LEU A 1010 8.88 37.44 23.64
N GLN A 1011 8.62 38.34 22.68
CA GLN A 1011 9.64 39.24 22.10
C GLN A 1011 10.09 40.37 23.02
N ALA A 1012 9.21 40.87 23.90
CA ALA A 1012 9.53 41.94 24.86
C ALA A 1012 10.45 41.51 26.01
N TRP A 1013 10.71 40.21 26.15
CA TRP A 1013 11.70 39.66 27.07
C TRP A 1013 12.68 38.78 26.29
N GLN A 1014 13.95 39.18 26.25
CA GLN A 1014 15.03 38.38 25.69
C GLN A 1014 15.91 37.88 26.84
N PRO A 1015 16.21 36.58 26.94
CA PRO A 1015 17.22 36.09 27.88
C PRO A 1015 18.62 36.56 27.42
N PRO A 1016 19.57 36.73 28.35
CA PRO A 1016 20.95 37.07 27.98
C PRO A 1016 21.61 35.94 27.19
N VAL A 1017 22.48 36.30 26.24
CA VAL A 1017 23.16 35.37 25.32
C VAL A 1017 24.67 35.60 25.29
N ASP A 1018 25.41 34.50 25.17
CA ASP A 1018 26.86 34.49 24.97
C ASP A 1018 27.27 34.87 23.53
N SER A 1019 28.59 34.97 23.29
CA SER A 1019 29.16 35.31 21.98
C SER A 1019 28.76 34.38 20.84
N ASP A 1020 28.30 33.16 21.16
CA ASP A 1020 27.95 32.12 20.20
C ASP A 1020 26.43 32.12 19.91
N GLY A 1021 25.67 33.05 20.50
CA GLY A 1021 24.22 33.18 20.34
C GLY A 1021 23.40 32.16 21.15
N ALA A 1022 24.03 31.48 22.12
CA ALA A 1022 23.35 30.60 23.05
C ALA A 1022 23.09 31.30 24.39
N PHE A 1023 22.11 30.84 25.16
CA PHE A 1023 21.76 31.52 26.41
C PHE A 1023 22.87 31.42 27.47
N GLU A 1024 23.12 32.51 28.19
CA GLU A 1024 24.06 32.51 29.30
C GLU A 1024 23.61 31.51 30.39
N ILE A 1025 24.51 30.61 30.76
CA ILE A 1025 24.27 29.57 31.77
C ILE A 1025 25.42 29.54 32.79
N VAL A 1026 25.07 29.54 34.08
CA VAL A 1026 26.03 29.42 35.18
C VAL A 1026 26.40 27.94 35.37
N GLN A 1027 27.63 27.64 35.79
CA GLN A 1027 27.99 26.28 36.20
C GLN A 1027 27.20 25.90 37.46
N SER A 1028 26.46 24.80 37.39
CA SER A 1028 25.64 24.31 38.51
C SER A 1028 26.49 24.11 39.78
N PRO A 1029 26.17 24.75 40.92
CA PRO A 1029 26.98 24.64 42.13
C PRO A 1029 26.98 23.21 42.70
N PRO A 1030 28.06 22.76 43.34
CA PRO A 1030 28.17 21.39 43.85
C PRO A 1030 27.15 21.14 44.97
N ARG A 1031 26.09 20.37 44.68
CA ARG A 1031 24.99 20.04 45.63
C ARG A 1031 25.53 19.67 47.02
N ARG A 1032 25.33 20.57 48.00
CA ARG A 1032 25.56 20.27 49.42
C ARG A 1032 24.67 19.09 49.83
N ARG A 1033 25.22 18.13 50.59
CA ARG A 1033 24.44 17.06 51.22
C ARG A 1033 23.52 17.66 52.30
N ARG A 1034 22.30 18.08 51.94
CA ARG A 1034 21.24 18.29 52.94
C ARG A 1034 20.96 16.94 53.61
N ARG A 1035 21.18 16.85 54.93
CA ARG A 1035 20.53 15.82 55.75
C ARG A 1035 19.03 16.12 55.68
N MET A 1036 18.21 15.11 55.40
CA MET A 1036 16.75 15.26 55.49
C MET A 1036 16.35 15.37 56.97
N GLY A 1037 16.16 16.60 57.45
CA GLY A 1037 15.20 16.85 58.51
C GLY A 1037 13.80 16.93 57.88
N ARG A 1038 12.79 16.38 58.57
CA ARG A 1038 11.39 16.59 58.17
C ARG A 1038 10.93 17.97 58.62
N ALA A 1039 10.45 18.77 57.67
CA ALA A 1039 9.48 19.85 57.84
C ALA A 1039 8.62 19.82 56.58
#